data_AF-A0A960MAZ5-F1
#
_entry.id   AF-A0A960MAZ5-F1
#
_cell.length_a   1.000
_cell.length_b   1.000
_cell.length_c   1.000
_cell.angle_alpha   90.00
_cell.angle_beta   90.00
_cell.angle_gamma   90.00
#
_symmetry.space_group_name_H-M   'P 1'
#
loop_
_entity.id
_entity.type
_entity.pdbx_description
1 polymer ?
#
loop_
_entity_poly.entity_id
_entity_poly.type
_entity_poly.pdbx_seq_one_letter_code
_entity_poly.pdbx_strand_id
1 'polypeptide(L)'
;MLESLEPRTLFSGAPVEAPDEGGAEDSQEPATVEESIQPSSIGEETGSDPESGTEMVGGGGSLNAETLTAIAAAAKQRWIESGISAEQLAALNAVTYEIADLGGNHLGKANGLNITIDDDAAGTGAWFVDGTPDLDEEFSETGQALAGEAATGRFDLLSALLHEQGHVLGLGDLQVGGGNVMRGLMGQSVRRLPGDFQALGEMPGAIVGDAYLDPDWSQKGGDIDGEAAGDQSGTSVVLSADGSVLAIGAPLNDGSASNSGHVRVYDWIGSAWVQRGSDIDGESAGDLSGFSLSMNSAGDRIAIGAFANGGAGGTGIGHARVYEWNGTAWVQLGADIDGEATNDDSGVSVTFNAVGDRLAIGARYNDGNGFNSGHVRVYQWNGLAWTQLGGDIDGEAAHDFAATVSLNASGNRLAIGANGNDGNGSESGHVRVYSWNGMAWTQLGADIDGEAAGGRSGISVALSADGNTVAVGADLNDGNGTLSGHARVYSWNGAAWVQLGTDIDGEAVSDRSGLSLALSADGATIAVGAPHNGGAGTSSGHVRVFQIAGVGTGTQPSTTEVSLDSGGNVLITDTDGGDTNDTLTLVVNGANYRISDATNQLSAGTGAVQIDDHTVEVPIASVTGAEGIVFDTLDGDDTLTIDLSGGAIVHAVDYRAGAGSGDALAFVGTVGTAQFAFGGLQSGGVVIDGGPQIAYSGLDQGIDAHLTADNLSLDYGVDSETITIADDAAGGWMAVTSGSAQTIRFLNPSQSLQVGGGDGDDTVTVSSFDGAFAGALLIDGETGDDTVILNAGHVLAADRGLGIAAESIVGDANAIFSTSGSGSIELSASRQIVLTGSQLSSEHGGITLWTDQFSTPEGSGPGSVDAGLHLDGATLTGTGLGAIELRSVGLFDRAGVVLTNGSSITSTGEVSLYGEFGSEAGVLIEGSTIDTMDQLGGQVTIEGIWGGIDGIQVFNSSILAGGDLLLEGAESFIGVDVLDISSRLDALGTVTLRGTQSTFGIQFSGVIGDFGGFAANQGVVLEGESIGAGWNPAMETAGVVSDGIISSSGAITVTGTGMGKSGITTNSGLLISNFSGAGGTVSLVGVGTERGVYLGDMAELWAGGALSLEGQGGSEGVR
;
A
#
# COMPACT_ATOMS: atom_id res chain seq x y z
N MET A 1 -51.38 39.64 23.77
CA MET A 1 -52.63 40.42 23.63
C MET A 1 -53.29 39.98 22.33
N LEU A 2 -54.59 39.70 22.37
CA LEU A 2 -55.49 39.42 21.24
C LEU A 2 -55.46 40.59 20.20
N GLU A 3 -55.88 40.50 18.94
CA GLU A 3 -57.08 39.85 18.39
C GLU A 3 -57.12 39.91 16.84
N SER A 4 -57.68 38.86 16.21
CA SER A 4 -58.60 38.81 15.04
C SER A 4 -58.28 39.51 13.69
N LEU A 5 -58.52 38.81 12.56
CA LEU A 5 -59.85 38.71 11.90
C LEU A 5 -59.84 37.76 10.68
N GLU A 6 -60.95 37.03 10.53
CA GLU A 6 -61.30 35.99 9.56
C GLU A 6 -61.59 36.48 8.12
N PRO A 7 -61.71 35.58 7.12
CA PRO A 7 -62.49 35.79 5.91
C PRO A 7 -63.84 35.03 5.91
N ARG A 8 -64.83 35.70 5.29
CA ARG A 8 -66.24 35.33 5.13
C ARG A 8 -66.50 34.41 3.92
N THR A 9 -67.21 33.30 4.14
CA THR A 9 -68.47 32.79 3.50
C THR A 9 -68.85 33.24 2.06
N LEU A 10 -69.51 32.50 1.16
CA LEU A 10 -70.23 31.20 1.10
C LEU A 10 -70.86 31.03 -0.32
N PHE A 11 -71.27 29.79 -0.68
CA PHE A 11 -72.27 29.35 -1.71
C PHE A 11 -71.92 29.54 -3.21
N SER A 12 -72.29 28.71 -4.20
CA SER A 12 -72.89 27.36 -4.33
C SER A 12 -73.19 27.09 -5.82
N GLY A 13 -73.23 25.82 -6.24
CA GLY A 13 -74.19 25.35 -7.24
C GLY A 13 -73.65 25.01 -8.63
N ALA A 14 -73.60 23.71 -8.93
CA ALA A 14 -73.79 23.17 -10.28
C ALA A 14 -75.31 23.22 -10.65
N PRO A 15 -75.80 22.76 -11.84
CA PRO A 15 -75.10 22.20 -13.01
C PRO A 15 -75.69 22.62 -14.40
N VAL A 16 -75.10 22.06 -15.48
CA VAL A 16 -75.70 21.63 -16.79
C VAL A 16 -76.30 22.70 -17.74
N GLU A 17 -75.79 22.80 -18.98
CA GLU A 17 -76.39 22.23 -20.22
C GLU A 17 -75.71 22.79 -21.50
N ALA A 18 -75.35 21.90 -22.45
CA ALA A 18 -75.05 22.18 -23.86
C ALA A 18 -76.38 22.42 -24.65
N PRO A 19 -76.42 22.66 -25.97
CA PRO A 19 -76.23 21.56 -26.97
C PRO A 19 -75.72 22.05 -28.38
N ASP A 20 -75.16 21.21 -29.26
CA ASP A 20 -75.76 20.38 -30.36
C ASP A 20 -75.28 20.92 -31.75
N GLU A 21 -75.13 20.20 -32.89
CA GLU A 21 -75.57 18.90 -33.45
C GLU A 21 -74.50 18.43 -34.50
N GLY A 22 -74.41 17.21 -35.05
CA GLY A 22 -75.22 15.97 -34.96
C GLY A 22 -74.91 14.95 -36.08
N GLY A 23 -75.52 13.75 -35.96
CA GLY A 23 -75.82 12.72 -37.00
C GLY A 23 -75.18 11.33 -36.81
N ALA A 24 -75.78 10.30 -36.16
CA ALA A 24 -76.90 9.37 -36.53
C ALA A 24 -76.42 8.11 -37.34
N GLU A 25 -76.78 6.81 -37.12
CA GLU A 25 -77.91 6.03 -36.52
C GLU A 25 -77.46 4.52 -36.32
N ASP A 26 -77.77 3.81 -35.20
CA ASP A 26 -78.81 2.75 -34.93
C ASP A 26 -78.46 1.28 -35.40
N SER A 27 -78.59 0.13 -34.68
CA SER A 27 -79.66 -0.42 -33.81
C SER A 27 -79.32 -1.76 -33.05
N GLN A 28 -79.76 -1.84 -31.79
CA GLN A 28 -80.43 -2.88 -30.92
C GLN A 28 -80.14 -4.43 -30.83
N GLU A 29 -79.92 -4.87 -29.55
CA GLU A 29 -80.53 -6.00 -28.74
C GLU A 29 -80.17 -7.53 -28.93
N PRO A 30 -80.43 -8.48 -27.97
CA PRO A 30 -79.70 -8.72 -26.69
C PRO A 30 -79.52 -10.23 -26.20
N ALA A 31 -78.81 -10.43 -25.07
CA ALA A 31 -78.99 -11.39 -23.93
C ALA A 31 -78.72 -12.94 -23.94
N THR A 32 -78.32 -13.41 -22.72
CA THR A 32 -78.51 -14.73 -22.00
C THR A 32 -77.32 -15.74 -21.94
N VAL A 33 -77.03 -16.60 -20.92
CA VAL A 33 -77.31 -16.86 -19.46
C VAL A 33 -76.61 -18.21 -19.08
N GLU A 34 -76.03 -18.34 -17.85
CA GLU A 34 -75.82 -19.53 -16.92
C GLU A 34 -75.41 -20.94 -17.44
N GLU A 35 -74.89 -21.97 -16.72
CA GLU A 35 -74.56 -22.40 -15.33
C GLU A 35 -73.76 -23.75 -15.48
N SER A 36 -72.66 -24.03 -14.77
CA SER A 36 -72.48 -24.78 -13.48
C SER A 36 -72.40 -26.35 -13.48
N ILE A 37 -71.59 -26.85 -12.50
CA ILE A 37 -71.60 -28.14 -11.74
C ILE A 37 -70.72 -29.37 -12.18
N GLN A 38 -69.54 -29.52 -11.53
CA GLN A 38 -69.03 -30.58 -10.58
C GLN A 38 -69.56 -32.07 -10.64
N PRO A 39 -68.99 -33.08 -9.93
CA PRO A 39 -67.60 -33.59 -9.82
C PRO A 39 -67.45 -35.15 -9.74
N SER A 40 -66.19 -35.63 -9.71
CA SER A 40 -65.64 -36.87 -9.05
C SER A 40 -66.03 -38.31 -9.49
N SER A 41 -65.02 -39.15 -9.78
CA SER A 41 -64.73 -40.40 -9.03
C SER A 41 -63.47 -41.19 -9.52
N ILE A 42 -62.49 -41.27 -8.60
CA ILE A 42 -61.57 -42.34 -8.17
C ILE A 42 -61.53 -43.71 -8.88
N GLY A 43 -60.31 -44.23 -9.13
CA GLY A 43 -59.89 -45.59 -8.71
C GLY A 43 -59.05 -46.46 -9.68
N GLU A 44 -57.75 -46.62 -9.38
CA GLU A 44 -56.86 -47.84 -9.49
C GLU A 44 -56.65 -48.52 -10.88
N GLU A 45 -55.52 -49.12 -11.29
CA GLU A 45 -54.27 -49.60 -10.67
C GLU A 45 -53.21 -49.93 -11.77
N THR A 46 -51.92 -49.86 -11.41
CA THR A 46 -50.72 -50.56 -11.94
C THR A 46 -50.17 -50.33 -13.36
N GLY A 47 -48.99 -49.67 -13.41
CA GLY A 47 -47.71 -50.32 -13.79
C GLY A 47 -47.18 -50.18 -15.22
N SER A 48 -46.21 -49.28 -15.43
CA SER A 48 -44.83 -49.54 -15.92
C SER A 48 -44.22 -48.30 -16.61
N ASP A 49 -43.16 -47.74 -16.00
CA ASP A 49 -42.21 -46.77 -16.56
C ASP A 49 -41.35 -47.42 -17.68
N PRO A 50 -40.61 -46.71 -18.58
CA PRO A 50 -40.05 -45.36 -18.40
C PRO A 50 -40.10 -44.39 -19.59
N GLU A 51 -40.13 -43.08 -19.29
CA GLU A 51 -39.19 -42.05 -19.80
C GLU A 51 -39.68 -40.63 -19.44
N SER A 52 -38.93 -40.01 -18.51
CA SER A 52 -38.50 -38.60 -18.50
C SER A 52 -39.46 -37.54 -19.06
N GLY A 53 -40.31 -36.99 -18.18
CA GLY A 53 -40.89 -35.65 -18.32
C GLY A 53 -40.54 -34.82 -17.09
N THR A 54 -39.64 -33.87 -17.25
CA THR A 54 -39.22 -32.90 -16.23
C THR A 54 -40.37 -31.97 -15.85
N GLU A 55 -40.68 -31.94 -14.55
CA GLU A 55 -41.43 -30.86 -13.91
C GLU A 55 -40.62 -29.55 -14.03
N MET A 56 -41.20 -28.51 -14.63
CA MET A 56 -40.70 -27.14 -14.51
C MET A 56 -41.25 -26.58 -13.20
N VAL A 57 -40.48 -26.72 -12.13
CA VAL A 57 -40.71 -26.00 -10.86
C VAL A 57 -40.28 -24.54 -11.09
N GLY A 58 -41.22 -23.61 -10.93
CA GLY A 58 -40.96 -22.17 -10.97
C GLY A 58 -40.04 -21.74 -9.83
N GLY A 59 -38.96 -21.06 -10.17
CA GLY A 59 -38.01 -20.49 -9.21
C GLY A 59 -36.71 -20.04 -9.88
N GLY A 60 -36.56 -18.72 -10.09
CA GLY A 60 -35.28 -18.03 -10.26
C GLY A 60 -34.37 -18.48 -11.41
N GLY A 61 -34.85 -18.44 -12.66
CA GLY A 61 -34.01 -18.60 -13.85
C GLY A 61 -33.83 -17.28 -14.60
N SER A 62 -32.69 -17.09 -15.27
CA SER A 62 -32.44 -15.92 -16.12
C SER A 62 -33.51 -15.81 -17.22
N LEU A 63 -33.90 -14.58 -17.54
CA LEU A 63 -34.84 -14.28 -18.61
C LEU A 63 -34.34 -14.91 -19.91
N ASN A 64 -35.22 -15.63 -20.62
CA ASN A 64 -34.87 -16.26 -21.89
C ASN A 64 -36.03 -16.17 -22.90
N ALA A 65 -35.71 -16.38 -24.17
CA ALA A 65 -36.66 -16.18 -25.27
C ALA A 65 -37.95 -17.01 -25.15
N GLU A 66 -37.88 -18.21 -24.56
CA GLU A 66 -39.05 -19.08 -24.37
C GLU A 66 -39.99 -18.50 -23.30
N THR A 67 -39.45 -18.10 -22.16
CA THR A 67 -40.21 -17.44 -21.08
C THR A 67 -40.79 -16.10 -21.53
N LEU A 68 -40.00 -15.27 -22.22
CA LEU A 68 -40.47 -13.98 -22.73
C LEU A 68 -41.64 -14.15 -23.71
N THR A 69 -41.56 -15.13 -24.61
CA THR A 69 -42.64 -15.42 -25.56
C THR A 69 -43.93 -15.84 -24.84
N ALA A 70 -43.83 -16.66 -23.80
CA ALA A 70 -44.98 -17.11 -23.02
C ALA A 70 -45.66 -15.95 -22.27
N ILE A 71 -44.88 -15.09 -21.59
CA ILE A 71 -45.43 -13.94 -20.87
C ILE A 71 -45.95 -12.87 -21.84
N ALA A 72 -45.29 -12.64 -22.99
CA ALA A 72 -45.77 -11.71 -24.01
C ALA A 72 -47.12 -12.14 -24.61
N ALA A 73 -47.35 -13.45 -24.73
CA ALA A 73 -48.65 -13.99 -25.14
C ALA A 73 -49.73 -13.72 -24.09
N ALA A 74 -49.43 -13.89 -22.80
CA ALA A 74 -50.34 -13.54 -21.70
C ALA A 74 -50.62 -12.03 -21.65
N ALA A 75 -49.60 -11.18 -21.78
CA ALA A 75 -49.75 -9.72 -21.84
C ALA A 75 -50.68 -9.30 -22.98
N LYS A 76 -50.50 -9.88 -24.18
CA LYS A 76 -51.39 -9.64 -25.32
C LYS A 76 -52.82 -10.08 -25.02
N GLN A 77 -53.00 -11.22 -24.35
CA GLN A 77 -54.32 -11.72 -23.98
C GLN A 77 -55.04 -10.76 -23.00
N ARG A 78 -54.32 -10.17 -22.04
CA ARG A 78 -54.86 -9.14 -21.13
C ARG A 78 -55.27 -7.86 -21.86
N TRP A 79 -54.52 -7.42 -22.89
CA TRP A 79 -54.94 -6.31 -23.75
C TRP A 79 -56.17 -6.66 -24.63
N ILE A 80 -56.31 -7.91 -25.08
CA ILE A 80 -57.52 -8.36 -25.78
C ILE A 80 -58.73 -8.27 -24.84
N GLU A 81 -58.58 -8.73 -23.60
CA GLU A 81 -59.61 -8.71 -22.57
C GLU A 81 -59.98 -7.29 -22.15
N SER A 82 -59.03 -6.35 -22.18
CA SER A 82 -59.29 -4.93 -21.96
C SER A 82 -60.06 -4.27 -23.12
N GLY A 83 -60.30 -4.94 -24.25
CA GLY A 83 -61.17 -4.46 -25.32
C GLY A 83 -60.51 -3.62 -26.41
N ILE A 84 -59.25 -3.92 -26.79
CA ILE A 84 -58.57 -3.30 -27.94
C ILE A 84 -59.28 -3.57 -29.29
N SER A 85 -59.04 -2.72 -30.28
CA SER A 85 -59.59 -2.86 -31.64
C SER A 85 -58.90 -3.95 -32.48
N ALA A 86 -59.48 -4.28 -33.64
CA ALA A 86 -58.88 -5.24 -34.58
C ALA A 86 -57.56 -4.71 -35.18
N GLU A 87 -57.46 -3.40 -35.41
CA GLU A 87 -56.24 -2.73 -35.89
C GLU A 87 -55.14 -2.75 -34.83
N GLN A 88 -55.51 -2.54 -33.57
CA GLN A 88 -54.62 -2.64 -32.41
C GLN A 88 -54.11 -4.07 -32.18
N LEU A 89 -55.00 -5.07 -32.30
CA LEU A 89 -54.61 -6.47 -32.27
C LEU A 89 -53.68 -6.84 -33.43
N ALA A 90 -53.87 -6.26 -34.61
CA ALA A 90 -52.97 -6.45 -35.74
C ALA A 90 -51.57 -5.86 -35.46
N ALA A 91 -51.49 -4.72 -34.77
CA ALA A 91 -50.22 -4.12 -34.34
C ALA A 91 -49.50 -5.02 -33.32
N LEU A 92 -50.19 -5.51 -32.28
CA LEU A 92 -49.60 -6.42 -31.28
C LEU A 92 -49.13 -7.76 -31.88
N ASN A 93 -49.81 -8.27 -32.91
CA ASN A 93 -49.38 -9.48 -33.62
C ASN A 93 -48.14 -9.26 -34.52
N ALA A 94 -47.79 -8.00 -34.81
CA ALA A 94 -46.63 -7.63 -35.60
C ALA A 94 -45.41 -7.26 -34.75
N VAL A 95 -45.54 -7.29 -33.41
CA VAL A 95 -44.45 -6.95 -32.49
C VAL A 95 -43.34 -8.00 -32.53
N THR A 96 -42.09 -7.53 -32.56
CA THR A 96 -40.90 -8.34 -32.30
C THR A 96 -40.45 -8.11 -30.87
N TYR A 97 -40.12 -9.20 -30.16
CA TYR A 97 -39.62 -9.16 -28.80
C TYR A 97 -38.15 -9.54 -28.79
N GLU A 98 -37.35 -8.76 -28.09
CA GLU A 98 -35.93 -8.96 -27.91
C GLU A 98 -35.57 -8.90 -26.42
N ILE A 99 -34.56 -9.69 -26.04
CA ILE A 99 -33.90 -9.58 -24.75
C ILE A 99 -32.53 -8.99 -25.04
N ALA A 100 -32.23 -7.84 -24.45
CA ALA A 100 -30.93 -7.21 -24.55
C ALA A 100 -30.76 -6.30 -23.32
N ASP A 101 -29.52 -6.19 -22.85
CA ASP A 101 -29.12 -5.15 -21.91
C ASP A 101 -29.45 -3.78 -22.52
N LEU A 102 -30.36 -3.04 -21.86
CA LEU A 102 -30.78 -1.71 -22.29
C LEU A 102 -29.83 -0.62 -21.80
N GLY A 103 -28.93 -0.93 -20.86
CA GLY A 103 -28.07 0.00 -20.15
C GLY A 103 -28.87 0.96 -19.25
N GLY A 104 -28.21 1.50 -18.21
CA GLY A 104 -28.82 2.46 -17.30
C GLY A 104 -29.94 1.87 -16.43
N ASN A 105 -30.97 2.68 -16.13
CA ASN A 105 -32.10 2.29 -15.27
C ASN A 105 -33.35 1.98 -16.11
N HIS A 106 -33.27 1.05 -17.06
CA HIS A 106 -34.39 0.71 -17.96
C HIS A 106 -34.79 -0.77 -17.81
N LEU A 107 -36.09 -1.03 -17.61
CA LEU A 107 -36.68 -2.38 -17.54
C LEU A 107 -37.22 -2.83 -18.90
N GLY A 108 -37.65 -1.88 -19.73
CA GLY A 108 -38.27 -2.13 -21.02
C GLY A 108 -38.14 -0.93 -21.94
N LYS A 109 -38.17 -1.22 -23.24
CA LYS A 109 -38.12 -0.23 -24.30
C LYS A 109 -39.05 -0.61 -25.44
N ALA A 110 -39.88 0.33 -25.87
CA ALA A 110 -40.66 0.23 -27.09
C ALA A 110 -40.16 1.23 -28.13
N ASN A 111 -39.83 0.72 -29.33
CA ASN A 111 -39.57 1.54 -30.53
C ASN A 111 -40.38 1.00 -31.70
N GLY A 112 -41.52 1.65 -31.98
CA GLY A 112 -42.42 1.25 -33.04
C GLY A 112 -43.02 -0.14 -32.79
N LEU A 113 -42.58 -1.16 -33.53
CA LEU A 113 -43.01 -2.55 -33.38
C LEU A 113 -41.96 -3.43 -32.68
N ASN A 114 -40.81 -2.87 -32.28
CA ASN A 114 -39.81 -3.60 -31.52
C ASN A 114 -39.98 -3.32 -30.02
N ILE A 115 -40.13 -4.37 -29.22
CA ILE A 115 -40.09 -4.30 -27.76
C ILE A 115 -38.84 -5.03 -27.31
N THR A 116 -37.96 -4.32 -26.62
CA THR A 116 -36.78 -4.87 -25.98
C THR A 116 -37.01 -4.88 -24.48
N ILE A 117 -36.84 -6.04 -23.85
CA ILE A 117 -36.87 -6.17 -22.39
C ILE A 117 -35.44 -6.35 -21.91
N ASP A 118 -35.12 -5.63 -20.84
CA ASP A 118 -33.82 -5.68 -20.22
C ASP A 118 -33.52 -7.07 -19.65
N ASP A 119 -32.31 -7.58 -19.87
CA ASP A 119 -31.97 -8.96 -19.56
C ASP A 119 -31.76 -9.21 -18.05
N ASP A 120 -31.36 -8.17 -17.30
CA ASP A 120 -31.07 -8.24 -15.87
C ASP A 120 -31.97 -7.36 -14.98
N ALA A 121 -33.05 -6.78 -15.54
CA ALA A 121 -34.00 -5.94 -14.82
C ALA A 121 -33.34 -4.69 -14.21
N ALA A 122 -32.68 -3.91 -15.07
CA ALA A 122 -31.99 -2.67 -14.74
C ALA A 122 -30.90 -2.88 -13.66
N GLY A 123 -30.06 -3.90 -13.85
CA GLY A 123 -28.93 -4.24 -12.98
C GLY A 123 -29.29 -5.03 -11.72
N THR A 124 -30.56 -5.36 -11.48
CA THR A 124 -31.00 -5.95 -10.20
C THR A 124 -31.04 -7.49 -10.19
N GLY A 125 -31.01 -8.13 -11.35
CA GLY A 125 -31.27 -9.55 -11.56
C GLY A 125 -32.67 -10.00 -11.11
N ALA A 126 -33.59 -9.06 -10.84
CA ALA A 126 -34.78 -9.30 -10.04
C ALA A 126 -36.07 -9.47 -10.86
N TRP A 127 -36.03 -10.12 -12.03
CA TRP A 127 -37.26 -10.45 -12.77
C TRP A 127 -38.10 -11.50 -12.03
N PHE A 128 -39.40 -11.23 -11.91
CA PHE A 128 -40.42 -12.21 -11.60
C PHE A 128 -41.07 -12.68 -12.91
N VAL A 129 -40.80 -13.94 -13.25
CA VAL A 129 -41.45 -14.64 -14.38
C VAL A 129 -42.58 -15.47 -13.80
N ASP A 130 -43.80 -15.02 -14.03
CA ASP A 130 -45.01 -15.68 -13.54
C ASP A 130 -45.24 -17.00 -14.30
N GLY A 131 -45.30 -18.12 -13.56
CA GLY A 131 -45.59 -19.44 -14.16
C GLY A 131 -47.07 -19.63 -14.51
N THR A 132 -47.94 -18.78 -13.95
CA THR A 132 -49.40 -18.77 -14.09
C THR A 132 -49.92 -17.33 -14.33
N PRO A 133 -49.47 -16.64 -15.40
CA PRO A 133 -49.74 -15.22 -15.64
C PRO A 133 -51.21 -14.85 -15.83
N ASP A 134 -52.10 -15.85 -15.96
CA ASP A 134 -53.54 -15.68 -16.10
C ASP A 134 -54.31 -15.76 -14.75
N LEU A 135 -53.64 -16.13 -13.65
CA LEU A 135 -54.29 -16.42 -12.35
C LEU A 135 -54.10 -15.34 -11.28
N ASP A 136 -53.06 -14.49 -11.40
CA ASP A 136 -52.74 -13.41 -10.45
C ASP A 136 -52.62 -13.85 -8.97
N GLU A 137 -52.29 -15.11 -8.70
CA GLU A 137 -52.37 -15.70 -7.36
C GLU A 137 -51.31 -15.17 -6.37
N GLU A 138 -50.22 -14.62 -6.90
CA GLU A 138 -49.12 -14.02 -6.14
C GLU A 138 -49.39 -12.57 -5.72
N PHE A 139 -50.48 -11.97 -6.20
CA PHE A 139 -50.79 -10.56 -5.97
C PHE A 139 -52.16 -10.36 -5.30
N SER A 140 -52.25 -9.31 -4.50
CA SER A 140 -53.50 -8.82 -3.92
C SER A 140 -54.40 -8.15 -4.97
N GLU A 141 -55.67 -7.91 -4.63
CA GLU A 141 -56.60 -7.14 -5.48
C GLU A 141 -56.09 -5.72 -5.83
N THR A 142 -55.16 -5.18 -5.04
CA THR A 142 -54.50 -3.89 -5.28
C THR A 142 -53.23 -3.98 -6.12
N GLY A 143 -52.89 -5.18 -6.64
CA GLY A 143 -51.69 -5.40 -7.46
C GLY A 143 -50.38 -5.44 -6.68
N GLN A 144 -50.42 -5.53 -5.35
CA GLN A 144 -49.22 -5.70 -4.50
C GLN A 144 -48.97 -7.18 -4.23
N ALA A 145 -47.72 -7.65 -4.35
CA ALA A 145 -47.35 -9.03 -4.08
C ALA A 145 -47.73 -9.43 -2.64
N LEU A 146 -48.25 -10.63 -2.48
CA LEU A 146 -48.56 -11.20 -1.17
C LEU A 146 -47.26 -11.53 -0.43
N ALA A 147 -47.19 -11.19 0.86
CA ALA A 147 -45.97 -11.32 1.65
C ALA A 147 -45.46 -12.77 1.69
N GLY A 148 -44.22 -12.99 1.26
CA GLY A 148 -43.56 -14.31 1.23
C GLY A 148 -43.73 -15.07 -0.08
N GLU A 149 -44.51 -14.54 -1.02
CA GLU A 149 -44.62 -15.11 -2.37
C GLU A 149 -43.40 -14.78 -3.23
N ALA A 150 -43.22 -15.57 -4.30
CA ALA A 150 -42.08 -15.44 -5.20
C ALA A 150 -41.97 -14.05 -5.87
N ALA A 151 -43.07 -13.33 -6.03
CA ALA A 151 -43.10 -11.97 -6.58
C ALA A 151 -42.57 -10.88 -5.63
N THR A 152 -42.39 -11.18 -4.32
CA THR A 152 -41.89 -10.21 -3.34
C THR A 152 -40.44 -9.82 -3.65
N GLY A 153 -40.15 -8.52 -3.77
CA GLY A 153 -38.82 -7.97 -4.05
C GLY A 153 -38.36 -8.09 -5.51
N ARG A 154 -39.27 -8.39 -6.45
CA ARG A 154 -38.96 -8.59 -7.88
C ARG A 154 -39.83 -7.74 -8.79
N PHE A 155 -39.35 -7.39 -9.99
CA PHE A 155 -40.11 -6.71 -11.03
C PHE A 155 -40.97 -7.72 -11.81
N ASP A 156 -42.26 -7.44 -11.98
CA ASP A 156 -43.19 -8.34 -12.67
C ASP A 156 -43.05 -8.21 -14.20
N LEU A 157 -42.53 -9.25 -14.86
CA LEU A 157 -42.29 -9.26 -16.31
C LEU A 157 -43.58 -9.06 -17.11
N LEU A 158 -44.70 -9.59 -16.61
CA LEU A 158 -46.02 -9.41 -17.24
C LEU A 158 -46.39 -7.92 -17.30
N SER A 159 -46.18 -7.19 -16.21
CA SER A 159 -46.45 -5.75 -16.13
C SER A 159 -45.55 -4.94 -17.07
N ALA A 160 -44.26 -5.28 -17.16
CA ALA A 160 -43.34 -4.58 -18.06
C ALA A 160 -43.76 -4.76 -19.52
N LEU A 161 -44.07 -5.99 -19.94
CA LEU A 161 -44.57 -6.27 -21.28
C LEU A 161 -45.90 -5.59 -21.59
N LEU A 162 -46.81 -5.51 -20.61
CA LEU A 162 -48.07 -4.79 -20.77
C LEU A 162 -47.84 -3.30 -21.01
N HIS A 163 -46.91 -2.69 -20.29
CA HIS A 163 -46.52 -1.28 -20.47
C HIS A 163 -45.98 -1.04 -21.89
N GLU A 164 -44.99 -1.83 -22.32
CA GLU A 164 -44.37 -1.67 -23.64
C GLU A 164 -45.37 -1.94 -24.79
N GLN A 165 -46.25 -2.93 -24.63
CA GLN A 165 -47.34 -3.17 -25.57
C GLN A 165 -48.32 -1.98 -25.62
N GLY A 166 -48.51 -1.26 -24.52
CA GLY A 166 -49.29 -0.03 -24.46
C GLY A 166 -48.74 1.07 -25.39
N HIS A 167 -47.42 1.22 -25.48
CA HIS A 167 -46.80 2.15 -26.45
C HIS A 167 -47.07 1.73 -27.89
N VAL A 168 -47.00 0.44 -28.21
CA VAL A 168 -47.38 -0.08 -29.55
C VAL A 168 -48.82 0.25 -29.90
N LEU A 169 -49.72 0.22 -28.90
CA LEU A 169 -51.13 0.55 -29.03
C LEU A 169 -51.43 2.04 -29.15
N GLY A 170 -50.43 2.91 -28.91
CA GLY A 170 -50.51 4.37 -29.04
C GLY A 170 -50.58 5.14 -27.72
N LEU A 171 -50.42 4.48 -26.57
CA LEU A 171 -50.42 5.14 -25.26
C LEU A 171 -49.04 5.71 -24.91
N GLY A 172 -48.99 6.93 -24.38
CA GLY A 172 -47.75 7.54 -23.87
C GLY A 172 -47.60 7.39 -22.35
N ASP A 173 -46.41 7.70 -21.85
CA ASP A 173 -46.10 7.61 -20.41
C ASP A 173 -46.89 8.59 -19.55
N LEU A 174 -47.27 8.10 -18.38
CA LEU A 174 -47.87 8.89 -17.32
C LEU A 174 -46.84 9.16 -16.21
N GLN A 175 -46.71 10.44 -15.87
CA GLN A 175 -45.85 10.92 -14.77
C GLN A 175 -46.47 10.66 -13.38
N VAL A 176 -47.78 10.36 -13.29
CA VAL A 176 -48.52 10.18 -12.03
C VAL A 176 -49.59 9.08 -12.14
N GLY A 177 -49.87 8.37 -11.03
CA GLY A 177 -50.95 7.38 -10.91
C GLY A 177 -50.47 5.94 -10.68
N GLY A 178 -50.17 5.60 -9.42
CA GLY A 178 -49.40 4.40 -9.02
C GLY A 178 -49.95 3.03 -9.43
N GLY A 179 -51.21 2.92 -9.88
CA GLY A 179 -51.83 1.67 -10.36
C GLY A 179 -52.05 1.59 -11.87
N ASN A 180 -51.72 2.62 -12.65
CA ASN A 180 -51.89 2.60 -14.10
C ASN A 180 -50.72 1.89 -14.78
N VAL A 181 -51.02 0.97 -15.70
CA VAL A 181 -50.00 0.22 -16.46
C VAL A 181 -49.05 1.13 -17.25
N MET A 182 -49.50 2.31 -17.71
CA MET A 182 -48.70 3.28 -18.46
C MET A 182 -47.92 4.28 -17.59
N ARG A 183 -47.79 4.05 -16.28
CA ARG A 183 -46.86 4.85 -15.46
C ARG A 183 -45.42 4.42 -15.78
N GLY A 184 -44.60 5.35 -16.24
CA GLY A 184 -43.21 5.10 -16.68
C GLY A 184 -42.21 4.71 -15.59
N LEU A 185 -42.63 4.63 -14.32
CA LEU A 185 -41.83 4.11 -13.20
C LEU A 185 -42.50 2.87 -12.63
N MET A 186 -41.81 1.73 -12.54
CA MET A 186 -42.33 0.47 -12.01
C MET A 186 -41.60 0.05 -10.74
N GLY A 187 -42.34 -0.11 -9.62
CA GLY A 187 -41.77 -0.63 -8.39
C GLY A 187 -41.71 -2.16 -8.37
N GLN A 188 -40.78 -2.72 -7.61
CA GLN A 188 -40.75 -4.15 -7.29
C GLN A 188 -42.01 -4.57 -6.52
N SER A 189 -42.38 -5.84 -6.60
CA SER A 189 -43.56 -6.43 -5.93
C SER A 189 -44.90 -5.88 -6.44
N VAL A 190 -44.93 -5.25 -7.62
CA VAL A 190 -46.15 -4.64 -8.17
C VAL A 190 -46.55 -5.29 -9.49
N ARG A 191 -47.81 -5.72 -9.59
CA ARG A 191 -48.49 -6.05 -10.84
C ARG A 191 -49.42 -4.92 -11.26
N ARG A 192 -49.31 -4.51 -12.53
CA ARG A 192 -50.18 -3.51 -13.17
C ARG A 192 -50.86 -4.13 -14.37
N LEU A 193 -52.19 -4.05 -14.39
CA LEU A 193 -53.02 -4.55 -15.48
C LEU A 193 -53.64 -3.38 -16.26
N PRO A 194 -53.91 -3.56 -17.57
CA PRO A 194 -54.63 -2.56 -18.35
C PRO A 194 -56.06 -2.41 -17.81
N GLY A 195 -56.53 -1.17 -17.72
CA GLY A 195 -57.93 -0.88 -17.42
C GLY A 195 -58.85 -1.18 -18.60
N ASP A 196 -60.14 -1.39 -18.32
CA ASP A 196 -61.16 -1.57 -19.35
C ASP A 196 -61.12 -0.44 -20.38
N PHE A 197 -61.00 -0.81 -21.65
CA PHE A 197 -60.92 0.06 -22.82
C PHE A 197 -59.78 1.09 -22.78
N GLN A 198 -58.73 0.88 -21.97
CA GLN A 198 -57.67 1.86 -21.74
C GLN A 198 -56.99 2.36 -23.03
N ALA A 199 -56.76 1.48 -24.01
CA ALA A 199 -56.17 1.86 -25.30
C ALA A 199 -57.21 2.19 -26.39
N LEU A 200 -58.51 2.03 -26.13
CA LEU A 200 -59.53 2.12 -27.16
C LEU A 200 -59.64 3.56 -27.71
N GLY A 201 -59.38 3.72 -29.02
CA GLY A 201 -59.41 5.03 -29.69
C GLY A 201 -58.03 5.63 -29.93
N GLU A 202 -56.98 5.05 -29.33
CA GLU A 202 -55.59 5.39 -29.65
C GLU A 202 -55.16 4.78 -30.98
N MET A 203 -54.22 5.44 -31.66
CA MET A 203 -53.71 4.99 -32.96
C MET A 203 -52.39 4.23 -32.78
N PRO A 204 -52.31 2.96 -33.19
CA PRO A 204 -51.04 2.23 -33.21
C PRO A 204 -49.96 2.99 -33.99
N GLY A 205 -48.76 3.09 -33.41
CA GLY A 205 -47.64 3.85 -33.98
C GLY A 205 -47.72 5.38 -33.83
N ALA A 206 -48.59 5.89 -32.96
CA ALA A 206 -48.64 7.32 -32.62
C ALA A 206 -47.42 7.79 -31.80
N ILE A 207 -46.82 6.89 -31.01
CA ILE A 207 -45.57 7.14 -30.28
C ILE A 207 -44.40 6.94 -31.25
N VAL A 208 -43.54 7.95 -31.36
CA VAL A 208 -42.39 7.96 -32.29
C VAL A 208 -41.11 8.18 -31.47
N GLY A 209 -40.15 7.28 -31.62
CA GLY A 209 -38.91 7.27 -30.84
C GLY A 209 -38.91 6.16 -29.80
N ASP A 210 -37.90 6.19 -28.95
CA ASP A 210 -37.76 5.24 -27.84
C ASP A 210 -38.66 5.70 -26.68
N ALA A 211 -39.51 4.81 -26.18
CA ALA A 211 -40.21 4.96 -24.91
C ALA A 211 -39.65 3.93 -23.93
N TYR A 212 -39.36 4.35 -22.70
CA TYR A 212 -38.67 3.53 -21.70
C TYR A 212 -39.53 3.38 -20.45
N LEU A 213 -39.51 2.17 -19.89
CA LEU A 213 -40.00 1.88 -18.55
C LEU A 213 -38.83 1.80 -17.58
N ASP A 214 -38.84 2.60 -16.52
CA ASP A 214 -37.74 2.66 -15.55
C ASP A 214 -38.15 2.05 -14.19
N PRO A 215 -37.22 1.53 -13.38
CA PRO A 215 -37.51 1.07 -12.04
C PRO A 215 -37.87 2.26 -11.13
N ASP A 216 -38.87 2.06 -10.26
CA ASP A 216 -39.24 3.00 -9.20
C ASP A 216 -38.36 2.78 -7.98
N TRP A 217 -38.15 3.83 -7.18
CA TRP A 217 -37.31 3.75 -5.98
C TRP A 217 -37.94 2.84 -4.93
N SER A 218 -37.20 1.83 -4.50
CA SER A 218 -37.52 1.02 -3.33
C SER A 218 -36.73 1.53 -2.13
N GLN A 219 -37.42 1.86 -1.04
CA GLN A 219 -36.76 2.34 0.17
C GLN A 219 -35.83 1.25 0.73
N LYS A 220 -34.55 1.59 0.92
CA LYS A 220 -33.59 0.74 1.63
C LYS A 220 -33.76 0.90 3.14
N GLY A 221 -34.29 -0.12 3.80
CA GLY A 221 -34.54 -0.12 5.25
C GLY A 221 -35.76 0.70 5.64
N GLY A 222 -35.98 0.88 6.95
CA GLY A 222 -37.00 1.79 7.47
C GLY A 222 -36.48 3.22 7.66
N ASP A 223 -37.37 4.13 8.05
CA ASP A 223 -37.02 5.50 8.42
C ASP A 223 -36.04 5.50 9.62
N ILE A 224 -35.06 6.42 9.59
CA ILE A 224 -34.13 6.65 10.71
C ILE A 224 -34.58 7.90 11.45
N ASP A 225 -35.24 7.70 12.59
CA ASP A 225 -35.72 8.80 13.44
C ASP A 225 -34.62 9.35 14.36
N GLY A 226 -34.72 10.66 14.67
CA GLY A 226 -33.94 11.31 15.72
C GLY A 226 -34.24 10.73 17.11
N GLU A 227 -33.29 10.83 18.04
CA GLU A 227 -33.44 10.22 19.37
C GLU A 227 -34.41 10.97 20.28
N ALA A 228 -34.46 12.30 20.19
CA ALA A 228 -35.44 13.12 20.90
C ALA A 228 -36.06 14.23 20.04
N ALA A 229 -37.20 14.73 20.53
CA ALA A 229 -37.96 15.77 19.86
C ALA A 229 -37.23 17.12 19.98
N GLY A 230 -36.86 17.70 18.83
CA GLY A 230 -36.23 19.02 18.76
C GLY A 230 -34.72 18.99 18.49
N ASP A 231 -34.10 17.80 18.45
CA ASP A 231 -32.65 17.62 18.29
C ASP A 231 -32.09 18.02 16.92
N GLN A 232 -32.98 18.31 15.97
CA GLN A 232 -32.65 18.61 14.57
C GLN A 232 -31.80 17.51 13.90
N SER A 233 -32.08 16.24 14.20
CA SER A 233 -31.49 15.11 13.47
C SER A 233 -31.77 15.24 11.98
N GLY A 234 -30.71 15.13 11.16
CA GLY A 234 -30.78 15.36 9.72
C GLY A 234 -30.43 16.78 9.29
N THR A 235 -29.90 17.63 10.20
CA THR A 235 -29.36 18.95 9.82
C THR A 235 -28.23 18.82 8.80
N SER A 236 -27.40 17.79 8.96
CA SER A 236 -26.39 17.38 8.00
C SER A 236 -26.45 15.87 7.81
N VAL A 237 -26.32 15.41 6.57
CA VAL A 237 -26.29 14.00 6.20
C VAL A 237 -25.22 13.77 5.15
N VAL A 238 -24.45 12.68 5.28
CA VAL A 238 -23.41 12.29 4.32
C VAL A 238 -23.38 10.77 4.15
N LEU A 239 -23.03 10.33 2.94
CA LEU A 239 -22.88 8.92 2.57
C LEU A 239 -21.43 8.64 2.13
N SER A 240 -20.98 7.41 2.28
CA SER A 240 -19.80 6.88 1.57
C SER A 240 -20.05 6.81 0.06
N ALA A 241 -19.00 6.65 -0.74
CA ALA A 241 -19.11 6.65 -2.21
C ALA A 241 -20.01 5.50 -2.72
N ASP A 242 -19.91 4.33 -2.11
CA ASP A 242 -20.74 3.15 -2.41
C ASP A 242 -22.15 3.21 -1.78
N GLY A 243 -22.44 4.27 -0.99
CA GLY A 243 -23.69 4.45 -0.28
C GLY A 243 -23.96 3.43 0.82
N SER A 244 -22.95 2.69 1.30
CA SER A 244 -23.11 1.67 2.34
C SER A 244 -22.97 2.20 3.77
N VAL A 245 -22.34 3.36 3.96
CA VAL A 245 -22.18 4.03 5.26
C VAL A 245 -22.89 5.38 5.24
N LEU A 246 -23.71 5.65 6.25
CA LEU A 246 -24.49 6.88 6.41
C LEU A 246 -24.17 7.56 7.73
N ALA A 247 -23.80 8.84 7.72
CA ALA A 247 -23.69 9.65 8.93
C ALA A 247 -24.73 10.77 8.98
N ILE A 248 -25.31 10.98 10.17
CA ILE A 248 -26.40 11.93 10.43
C ILE A 248 -26.02 12.81 11.62
N GLY A 249 -26.03 14.12 11.42
CA GLY A 249 -25.79 15.12 12.47
C GLY A 249 -27.08 15.61 13.11
N ALA A 250 -27.05 15.82 14.43
CA ALA A 250 -28.16 16.34 15.22
C ALA A 250 -27.63 17.38 16.24
N PRO A 251 -27.42 18.64 15.82
CA PRO A 251 -26.70 19.64 16.60
C PRO A 251 -27.41 20.11 17.87
N LEU A 252 -28.73 19.90 18.00
CA LEU A 252 -29.47 20.26 19.22
C LEU A 252 -29.72 19.07 20.16
N ASN A 253 -29.12 17.92 19.89
CA ASN A 253 -29.23 16.79 20.81
C ASN A 253 -28.48 17.06 22.13
N ASP A 254 -29.03 16.54 23.22
CA ASP A 254 -28.58 16.75 24.60
C ASP A 254 -27.71 15.61 25.15
N GLY A 255 -27.13 14.75 24.29
CA GLY A 255 -26.47 13.48 24.63
C GLY A 255 -25.48 13.57 25.79
N SER A 256 -24.50 14.47 25.69
CA SER A 256 -23.51 14.72 26.76
C SER A 256 -23.84 15.97 27.60
N ALA A 257 -24.45 16.99 27.00
CA ALA A 257 -24.85 18.24 27.65
C ALA A 257 -25.92 18.98 26.81
N SER A 258 -26.54 20.04 27.37
CA SER A 258 -27.62 20.75 26.65
C SER A 258 -27.14 21.35 25.33
N ASN A 259 -27.79 20.98 24.22
CA ASN A 259 -27.40 21.31 22.84
C ASN A 259 -25.90 21.07 22.56
N SER A 260 -25.32 19.99 23.11
CA SER A 260 -23.95 19.60 22.77
C SER A 260 -23.84 19.14 21.31
N GLY A 261 -24.94 18.58 20.79
CA GLY A 261 -24.99 17.94 19.49
C GLY A 261 -24.34 16.56 19.51
N HIS A 262 -24.64 15.75 18.50
CA HIS A 262 -23.99 14.45 18.27
C HIS A 262 -24.11 14.04 16.80
N VAL A 263 -23.36 12.99 16.44
CA VAL A 263 -23.40 12.34 15.12
C VAL A 263 -23.64 10.85 15.30
N ARG A 264 -24.53 10.29 14.49
CA ARG A 264 -24.78 8.85 14.40
C ARG A 264 -24.36 8.32 13.05
N VAL A 265 -23.68 7.18 13.03
CA VAL A 265 -23.19 6.53 11.82
C VAL A 265 -23.84 5.16 11.69
N TYR A 266 -24.20 4.75 10.47
CA TYR A 266 -24.91 3.51 10.18
C TYR A 266 -24.26 2.76 9.02
N ASP A 267 -24.20 1.44 9.12
CA ASP A 267 -23.87 0.51 8.06
C ASP A 267 -25.14 -0.08 7.44
N TRP A 268 -25.17 -0.16 6.11
CA TRP A 268 -26.15 -0.97 5.39
C TRP A 268 -25.72 -2.43 5.37
N ILE A 269 -26.48 -3.29 6.04
CA ILE A 269 -26.19 -4.74 6.11
C ILE A 269 -26.93 -5.57 5.06
N GLY A 270 -27.35 -4.95 3.94
CA GLY A 270 -28.12 -5.60 2.88
C GLY A 270 -29.64 -5.66 3.10
N SER A 271 -30.11 -5.47 4.34
CA SER A 271 -31.55 -5.52 4.68
C SER A 271 -32.03 -4.41 5.61
N ALA A 272 -31.11 -3.77 6.34
CA ALA A 272 -31.42 -2.70 7.28
C ALA A 272 -30.19 -1.79 7.46
N TRP A 273 -30.45 -0.56 7.91
CA TRP A 273 -29.43 0.32 8.45
C TRP A 273 -29.21 -0.01 9.91
N VAL A 274 -27.97 -0.36 10.27
CA VAL A 274 -27.57 -0.71 11.64
C VAL A 274 -26.50 0.26 12.08
N GLN A 275 -26.63 0.80 13.29
CA GLN A 275 -25.68 1.80 13.79
C GLN A 275 -24.27 1.23 13.90
N ARG A 276 -23.29 1.93 13.31
CA ARG A 276 -21.85 1.64 13.35
C ARG A 276 -21.21 2.36 14.54
N GLY A 277 -20.94 1.61 15.60
CA GLY A 277 -20.35 2.13 16.83
C GLY A 277 -21.34 2.86 17.73
N SER A 278 -20.81 3.55 18.74
CA SER A 278 -21.61 4.44 19.61
C SER A 278 -21.77 5.84 18.98
N ASP A 279 -22.68 6.62 19.52
CA ASP A 279 -22.85 8.03 19.18
C ASP A 279 -21.54 8.81 19.36
N ILE A 280 -21.27 9.75 18.45
CA ILE A 280 -20.16 10.68 18.58
C ILE A 280 -20.71 11.98 19.18
N ASP A 281 -20.68 12.07 20.50
CA ASP A 281 -21.21 13.21 21.25
C ASP A 281 -20.30 14.44 21.20
N GLY A 282 -20.90 15.63 21.12
CA GLY A 282 -20.22 16.89 21.38
C GLY A 282 -19.68 16.97 22.81
N GLU A 283 -18.71 17.84 23.07
CA GLU A 283 -17.99 17.85 24.36
C GLU A 283 -18.64 18.71 25.45
N SER A 284 -19.34 19.77 25.06
CA SER A 284 -19.86 20.78 25.98
C SER A 284 -21.23 21.32 25.55
N ALA A 285 -21.92 21.95 26.50
CA ALA A 285 -23.23 22.53 26.24
C ALA A 285 -23.13 23.69 25.23
N GLY A 286 -23.95 23.63 24.17
CA GLY A 286 -24.02 24.65 23.13
C GLY A 286 -22.98 24.54 22.03
N ASP A 287 -22.25 23.42 21.95
CA ASP A 287 -21.23 23.20 20.92
C ASP A 287 -21.81 23.05 19.51
N LEU A 288 -23.05 22.54 19.44
CA LEU A 288 -23.74 22.23 18.18
C LEU A 288 -22.95 21.26 17.29
N SER A 289 -22.31 20.26 17.89
CA SER A 289 -21.56 19.23 17.17
C SER A 289 -22.47 18.47 16.18
N GLY A 290 -21.94 18.19 15.00
CA GLY A 290 -22.73 17.61 13.90
C GLY A 290 -23.58 18.64 13.16
N PHE A 291 -23.21 19.93 13.20
CA PHE A 291 -23.84 20.96 12.36
C PHE A 291 -23.45 20.81 10.89
N SER A 292 -22.17 20.50 10.63
CA SER A 292 -21.66 20.18 9.30
C SER A 292 -20.86 18.88 9.35
N LEU A 293 -21.02 18.04 8.32
CA LEU A 293 -20.34 16.75 8.22
C LEU A 293 -19.66 16.62 6.86
N SER A 294 -18.56 15.88 6.85
CA SER A 294 -17.96 15.34 5.63
C SER A 294 -17.39 13.96 5.91
N MET A 295 -17.45 13.07 4.92
CA MET A 295 -17.00 11.68 5.00
C MET A 295 -16.12 11.38 3.79
N ASN A 296 -15.12 10.51 3.98
CA ASN A 296 -14.29 10.04 2.87
C ASN A 296 -15.00 8.94 2.06
N SER A 297 -14.49 8.59 0.87
CA SER A 297 -15.13 7.64 -0.03
C SER A 297 -15.32 6.25 0.59
N ALA A 298 -14.37 5.79 1.41
CA ALA A 298 -14.41 4.51 2.10
C ALA A 298 -15.41 4.45 3.27
N GLY A 299 -15.89 5.59 3.77
CA GLY A 299 -16.79 5.65 4.92
C GLY A 299 -16.15 5.29 6.26
N ASP A 300 -14.82 5.36 6.37
CA ASP A 300 -14.07 5.07 7.59
C ASP A 300 -13.49 6.33 8.26
N ARG A 301 -13.60 7.51 7.64
CA ARG A 301 -13.25 8.81 8.25
C ARG A 301 -14.39 9.83 8.15
N ILE A 302 -14.61 10.57 9.23
CA ILE A 302 -15.64 11.62 9.30
C ILE A 302 -15.06 12.90 9.94
N ALA A 303 -15.29 14.04 9.30
CA ALA A 303 -15.05 15.37 9.84
C ALA A 303 -16.37 15.95 10.36
N ILE A 304 -16.32 16.50 11.56
CA ILE A 304 -17.47 17.03 12.29
C ILE A 304 -17.18 18.47 12.67
N GLY A 305 -17.99 19.39 12.17
CA GLY A 305 -17.94 20.80 12.52
C GLY A 305 -18.85 21.15 13.69
N ALA A 306 -18.35 21.98 14.61
CA ALA A 306 -19.04 22.46 15.80
C ALA A 306 -18.83 23.98 15.95
N PHE A 307 -19.49 24.77 15.09
CA PHE A 307 -19.20 26.21 14.96
C PHE A 307 -19.46 27.03 16.23
N ALA A 308 -20.36 26.59 17.10
CA ALA A 308 -20.73 27.32 18.32
C ALA A 308 -19.89 26.91 19.53
N ASN A 309 -19.00 25.92 19.40
CA ASN A 309 -18.12 25.50 20.48
C ASN A 309 -17.27 26.69 20.99
N GLY A 310 -17.21 26.82 22.32
CA GLY A 310 -16.52 27.93 22.99
C GLY A 310 -15.10 27.63 23.49
N GLY A 311 -14.65 26.38 23.36
CA GLY A 311 -13.38 25.90 23.93
C GLY A 311 -13.08 26.41 25.35
N ALA A 312 -11.80 26.61 25.64
CA ALA A 312 -11.32 27.21 26.90
C ALA A 312 -11.38 28.77 26.92
N GLY A 313 -11.81 29.40 25.82
CA GLY A 313 -11.63 30.84 25.54
C GLY A 313 -12.90 31.72 25.54
N GLY A 314 -14.09 31.14 25.43
CA GLY A 314 -15.37 31.88 25.37
C GLY A 314 -16.19 31.51 24.13
N THR A 315 -17.48 31.88 24.13
CA THR A 315 -18.49 31.46 23.13
C THR A 315 -18.06 31.70 21.67
N GLY A 316 -18.24 30.69 20.80
CA GLY A 316 -18.22 30.84 19.34
C GLY A 316 -16.85 30.89 18.66
N ILE A 317 -15.79 30.31 19.23
CA ILE A 317 -14.53 30.13 18.48
C ILE A 317 -14.71 29.09 17.37
N GLY A 318 -15.55 28.07 17.63
CA GLY A 318 -15.78 26.94 16.77
C GLY A 318 -14.57 26.01 16.65
N HIS A 319 -14.79 24.77 16.24
CA HIS A 319 -13.72 23.84 15.88
C HIS A 319 -14.26 22.76 14.92
N ALA A 320 -13.32 21.97 14.37
CA ALA A 320 -13.63 20.71 13.72
C ALA A 320 -12.88 19.55 14.37
N ARG A 321 -13.50 18.37 14.39
CA ARG A 321 -12.84 17.11 14.77
C ARG A 321 -12.92 16.11 13.66
N VAL A 322 -11.91 15.26 13.59
CA VAL A 322 -11.88 14.13 12.68
C VAL A 322 -11.90 12.85 13.49
N TYR A 323 -12.70 11.87 13.05
CA TYR A 323 -12.75 10.53 13.62
C TYR A 323 -12.44 9.49 12.54
N GLU A 324 -11.75 8.43 12.93
CA GLU A 324 -11.43 7.26 12.12
C GLU A 324 -12.01 6.00 12.76
N TRP A 325 -12.60 5.13 11.95
CA TRP A 325 -13.14 3.86 12.38
C TRP A 325 -12.04 2.81 12.53
N ASN A 326 -11.82 2.31 13.75
CA ASN A 326 -10.77 1.32 14.02
C ASN A 326 -11.25 -0.14 13.91
N GLY A 327 -12.42 -0.39 13.31
CA GLY A 327 -13.08 -1.69 13.29
C GLY A 327 -14.05 -1.96 14.44
N THR A 328 -13.99 -1.17 15.53
CA THR A 328 -14.85 -1.35 16.72
C THR A 328 -15.47 -0.07 17.27
N ALA A 329 -14.80 1.08 17.08
CA ALA A 329 -15.24 2.38 17.56
C ALA A 329 -14.73 3.49 16.65
N TRP A 330 -15.45 4.62 16.65
CA TRP A 330 -14.98 5.89 16.11
C TRP A 330 -13.99 6.50 17.09
N VAL A 331 -12.73 6.61 16.67
CA VAL A 331 -11.65 7.17 17.47
C VAL A 331 -11.21 8.48 16.83
N GLN A 332 -11.01 9.52 17.64
CA GLN A 332 -10.57 10.80 17.12
C GLN A 332 -9.17 10.69 16.50
N LEU A 333 -9.03 11.19 15.26
CA LEU A 333 -7.80 11.18 14.47
C LEU A 333 -7.11 12.55 14.59
N GLY A 334 -6.11 12.62 15.47
CA GLY A 334 -5.41 13.86 15.80
C GLY A 334 -6.10 14.69 16.88
N ALA A 335 -5.58 15.89 17.13
CA ALA A 335 -6.16 16.86 18.07
C ALA A 335 -7.31 17.66 17.42
N ASP A 336 -8.12 18.33 18.24
CA ASP A 336 -9.11 19.31 17.81
C ASP A 336 -8.47 20.39 16.93
N ILE A 337 -9.17 20.77 15.86
CA ILE A 337 -8.78 21.88 14.99
C ILE A 337 -9.59 23.11 15.39
N ASP A 338 -9.09 23.83 16.38
CA ASP A 338 -9.75 25.01 16.94
C ASP A 338 -9.70 26.23 16.00
N GLY A 339 -10.77 27.02 16.01
CA GLY A 339 -10.80 28.36 15.39
C GLY A 339 -9.89 29.37 16.09
N GLU A 340 -9.69 30.52 15.45
CA GLU A 340 -8.69 31.50 15.91
C GLU A 340 -9.18 32.48 16.97
N ALA A 341 -10.39 33.00 16.80
CA ALA A 341 -10.94 34.05 17.62
C ALA A 341 -12.42 33.82 17.95
N THR A 342 -12.88 34.49 19.02
CA THR A 342 -14.26 34.35 19.51
C THR A 342 -15.27 34.96 18.54
N ASN A 343 -16.33 34.21 18.25
CA ASN A 343 -17.41 34.51 17.31
C ASN A 343 -17.01 34.41 15.82
N ASP A 344 -15.93 33.70 15.49
CA ASP A 344 -15.54 33.44 14.10
C ASP A 344 -16.34 32.31 13.45
N ASP A 345 -16.96 31.44 14.26
CA ASP A 345 -17.77 30.29 13.85
C ASP A 345 -16.99 29.29 12.97
N SER A 346 -15.76 28.94 13.36
CA SER A 346 -14.96 27.92 12.67
C SER A 346 -15.63 26.55 12.69
N GLY A 347 -15.65 25.84 11.56
CA GLY A 347 -16.37 24.56 11.46
C GLY A 347 -17.85 24.72 11.15
N VAL A 348 -18.27 25.88 10.62
CA VAL A 348 -19.63 26.05 10.06
C VAL A 348 -19.82 25.27 8.74
N SER A 349 -18.72 25.00 8.04
CA SER A 349 -18.68 24.16 6.85
C SER A 349 -17.35 23.41 6.85
N VAL A 350 -17.40 22.10 6.62
CA VAL A 350 -16.24 21.21 6.56
C VAL A 350 -16.37 20.31 5.33
N THR A 351 -15.25 19.99 4.68
CA THR A 351 -15.23 19.10 3.51
C THR A 351 -13.92 18.33 3.43
N PHE A 352 -14.01 17.03 3.15
CA PHE A 352 -12.90 16.12 2.88
C PHE A 352 -12.69 15.90 1.39
N ASN A 353 -11.48 15.50 1.03
CA ASN A 353 -11.22 14.80 -0.23
C ASN A 353 -11.58 13.29 -0.12
N ALA A 354 -11.54 12.57 -1.23
CA ALA A 354 -11.98 11.16 -1.32
C ALA A 354 -11.23 10.23 -0.35
N VAL A 355 -9.93 10.44 -0.13
CA VAL A 355 -9.12 9.64 0.80
C VAL A 355 -9.36 10.03 2.27
N GLY A 356 -9.75 11.28 2.53
CA GLY A 356 -9.91 11.80 3.89
C GLY A 356 -8.59 12.16 4.56
N ASP A 357 -7.58 12.58 3.79
CA ASP A 357 -6.30 13.09 4.29
C ASP A 357 -6.16 14.62 4.12
N ARG A 358 -7.11 15.27 3.41
CA ARG A 358 -7.19 16.73 3.27
C ARG A 358 -8.55 17.28 3.66
N LEU A 359 -8.56 18.24 4.57
CA LEU A 359 -9.75 18.83 5.17
C LEU A 359 -9.77 20.34 4.96
N ALA A 360 -10.84 20.90 4.38
CA ALA A 360 -11.08 22.34 4.38
C ALA A 360 -12.15 22.71 5.42
N ILE A 361 -11.93 23.82 6.12
CA ILE A 361 -12.77 24.31 7.22
C ILE A 361 -13.03 25.80 6.99
N GLY A 362 -14.31 26.18 6.95
CA GLY A 362 -14.72 27.59 6.88
C GLY A 362 -15.06 28.18 8.23
N ALA A 363 -14.77 29.48 8.41
CA ALA A 363 -15.21 30.28 9.54
C ALA A 363 -15.83 31.60 9.04
N ARG A 364 -17.17 31.66 9.06
CA ARG A 364 -17.95 32.69 8.34
C ARG A 364 -17.77 34.11 8.86
N TYR A 365 -17.38 34.28 10.12
CA TYR A 365 -17.32 35.59 10.77
C TYR A 365 -15.89 36.00 11.13
N ASN A 366 -14.89 35.26 10.66
CA ASN A 366 -13.51 35.67 10.84
C ASN A 366 -13.22 37.03 10.20
N ASP A 367 -12.36 37.80 10.88
CA ASP A 367 -12.04 39.20 10.58
C ASP A 367 -10.75 39.41 9.75
N GLY A 368 -10.14 38.33 9.22
CA GLY A 368 -8.79 38.31 8.64
C GLY A 368 -8.52 39.41 7.60
N ASN A 369 -9.52 39.73 6.77
CA ASN A 369 -9.42 40.79 5.76
C ASN A 369 -10.60 41.80 5.83
N GLY A 370 -11.15 42.00 7.03
CA GLY A 370 -12.24 42.95 7.30
C GLY A 370 -13.30 42.36 8.22
N PHE A 371 -14.13 43.22 8.84
CA PHE A 371 -15.14 42.77 9.79
C PHE A 371 -16.08 41.70 9.18
N ASN A 372 -16.08 40.49 9.73
CA ASN A 372 -16.80 39.33 9.22
C ASN A 372 -16.56 39.06 7.71
N SER A 373 -15.32 39.20 7.22
CA SER A 373 -14.98 38.83 5.85
C SER A 373 -15.13 37.32 5.59
N GLY A 374 -14.98 36.53 6.65
CA GLY A 374 -14.85 35.09 6.60
C GLY A 374 -13.46 34.67 6.13
N HIS A 375 -13.09 33.42 6.44
CA HIS A 375 -11.90 32.78 5.88
C HIS A 375 -12.08 31.26 5.82
N VAL A 376 -11.20 30.62 5.05
CA VAL A 376 -11.09 29.17 4.94
C VAL A 376 -9.66 28.72 5.20
N ARG A 377 -9.52 27.61 5.91
CA ARG A 377 -8.25 26.90 6.11
C ARG A 377 -8.32 25.50 5.55
N VAL A 378 -7.22 25.06 4.96
CA VAL A 378 -7.05 23.69 4.51
C VAL A 378 -5.97 23.02 5.33
N TYR A 379 -6.20 21.77 5.72
CA TYR A 379 -5.28 20.96 6.51
C TYR A 379 -4.96 19.66 5.79
N GLN A 380 -3.75 19.17 5.97
CA GLN A 380 -3.23 17.89 5.48
C GLN A 380 -2.85 17.02 6.67
N TRP A 381 -3.30 15.77 6.66
CA TRP A 381 -2.86 14.75 7.60
C TRP A 381 -1.45 14.27 7.23
N ASN A 382 -0.55 14.21 8.21
CA ASN A 382 0.84 13.79 8.02
C ASN A 382 1.18 12.45 8.71
N GLY A 383 0.18 11.68 9.13
CA GLY A 383 0.35 10.45 9.91
C GLY A 383 0.36 10.64 11.43
N LEU A 384 0.58 11.88 11.92
CA LEU A 384 0.62 12.20 13.35
C LEU A 384 -0.36 13.31 13.75
N ALA A 385 -0.52 14.33 12.92
CA ALA A 385 -1.35 15.50 13.19
C ALA A 385 -1.90 16.14 11.91
N TRP A 386 -3.00 16.89 12.07
CA TRP A 386 -3.52 17.80 11.04
C TRP A 386 -2.66 19.05 10.99
N THR A 387 -2.03 19.30 9.85
CA THR A 387 -1.15 20.46 9.63
C THR A 387 -1.73 21.36 8.54
N GLN A 388 -1.76 22.67 8.76
CA GLN A 388 -2.32 23.60 7.78
C GLN A 388 -1.52 23.54 6.45
N LEU A 389 -2.23 23.37 5.34
CA LEU A 389 -1.71 23.27 3.98
C LEU A 389 -1.87 24.61 3.25
N GLY A 390 -0.79 25.39 3.22
CA GLY A 390 -0.77 26.75 2.69
C GLY A 390 -1.13 27.80 3.74
N GLY A 391 -1.35 29.04 3.30
CA GLY A 391 -1.84 30.12 4.15
C GLY A 391 -3.37 30.17 4.22
N ASP A 392 -3.89 31.13 4.98
CA ASP A 392 -5.33 31.41 5.07
C ASP A 392 -5.88 31.91 3.74
N ILE A 393 -7.11 31.51 3.42
CA ILE A 393 -7.86 32.02 2.28
C ILE A 393 -8.95 32.95 2.82
N ASP A 394 -8.60 34.23 2.96
CA ASP A 394 -9.50 35.25 3.49
C ASP A 394 -10.51 35.74 2.44
N GLY A 395 -11.73 36.07 2.91
CA GLY A 395 -12.71 36.81 2.12
C GLY A 395 -12.19 38.18 1.66
N GLU A 396 -12.80 38.79 0.66
CA GLU A 396 -12.22 39.99 0.02
C GLU A 396 -12.45 41.27 0.79
N ALA A 397 -13.62 41.37 1.41
CA ALA A 397 -14.09 42.55 2.09
C ALA A 397 -14.90 42.20 3.34
N ALA A 398 -15.14 43.21 4.17
CA ALA A 398 -16.00 43.08 5.33
C ALA A 398 -17.43 42.66 4.90
N HIS A 399 -18.02 41.73 5.66
CA HIS A 399 -19.35 41.14 5.45
C HIS A 399 -19.51 40.21 4.24
N ASP A 400 -18.42 39.74 3.62
CA ASP A 400 -18.51 38.76 2.53
C ASP A 400 -18.91 37.36 3.00
N PHE A 401 -18.59 37.02 4.26
CA PHE A 401 -18.85 35.72 4.89
C PHE A 401 -18.28 34.51 4.10
N ALA A 402 -17.06 34.61 3.59
CA ALA A 402 -16.39 33.53 2.84
C ALA A 402 -16.11 32.31 3.73
N ALA A 403 -16.94 31.27 3.64
CA ALA A 403 -16.78 30.07 4.48
C ALA A 403 -17.47 28.80 3.97
N THR A 404 -18.39 28.85 3.01
CA THR A 404 -19.02 27.64 2.47
C THR A 404 -18.02 26.92 1.56
N VAL A 405 -17.61 25.70 1.90
CA VAL A 405 -16.51 24.99 1.22
C VAL A 405 -16.97 23.72 0.52
N SER A 406 -16.32 23.39 -0.60
CA SER A 406 -16.38 22.07 -1.25
C SER A 406 -15.00 21.74 -1.83
N LEU A 407 -14.44 20.58 -1.49
CA LEU A 407 -13.25 20.03 -2.13
C LEU A 407 -13.64 19.06 -3.25
N ASN A 408 -12.73 18.85 -4.20
CA ASN A 408 -12.83 17.75 -5.17
C ASN A 408 -12.19 16.46 -4.63
N ALA A 409 -12.31 15.34 -5.36
CA ALA A 409 -11.91 14.01 -4.89
C ALA A 409 -10.41 13.92 -4.56
N SER A 410 -9.53 14.51 -5.36
CA SER A 410 -8.07 14.55 -5.08
C SER A 410 -7.68 15.62 -4.06
N GLY A 411 -8.61 16.51 -3.68
CA GLY A 411 -8.36 17.61 -2.77
C GLY A 411 -7.46 18.71 -3.33
N ASN A 412 -7.20 18.76 -4.64
CA ASN A 412 -6.37 19.80 -5.26
C ASN A 412 -7.18 21.02 -5.74
N ARG A 413 -8.51 20.95 -5.72
CA ARG A 413 -9.42 22.07 -6.03
C ARG A 413 -10.40 22.32 -4.90
N LEU A 414 -10.63 23.59 -4.61
CA LEU A 414 -11.47 24.06 -3.52
C LEU A 414 -12.39 25.18 -4.01
N ALA A 415 -13.70 25.01 -3.89
CA ALA A 415 -14.68 26.07 -4.10
C ALA A 415 -15.05 26.70 -2.75
N ILE A 416 -15.11 28.04 -2.72
CA ILE A 416 -15.47 28.84 -1.55
C ILE A 416 -16.59 29.80 -1.93
N GLY A 417 -17.72 29.69 -1.25
CA GLY A 417 -18.83 30.64 -1.35
C GLY A 417 -18.74 31.75 -0.32
N ALA A 418 -18.97 33.00 -0.76
CA ALA A 418 -19.07 34.17 0.10
C ALA A 418 -20.42 34.85 -0.14
N ASN A 419 -21.43 34.40 0.61
CA ASN A 419 -22.83 34.69 0.33
C ASN A 419 -23.24 36.15 0.66
N GLY A 420 -22.35 36.95 1.25
CA GLY A 420 -22.57 38.37 1.54
C GLY A 420 -21.85 39.33 0.60
N ASN A 421 -21.05 38.81 -0.34
CA ASN A 421 -20.22 39.63 -1.22
C ASN A 421 -21.04 40.56 -2.15
N ASP A 422 -20.50 41.75 -2.41
CA ASP A 422 -21.17 42.84 -3.13
C ASP A 422 -20.75 42.99 -4.62
N GLY A 423 -20.00 42.03 -5.17
CA GLY A 423 -19.32 42.12 -6.48
C GLY A 423 -20.21 42.52 -7.66
N ASN A 424 -21.49 42.10 -7.63
CA ASN A 424 -22.50 42.45 -8.64
C ASN A 424 -23.78 43.05 -8.03
N GLY A 425 -23.65 43.72 -6.88
CA GLY A 425 -24.76 44.36 -6.16
C GLY A 425 -24.75 43.99 -4.68
N SER A 426 -25.42 44.79 -3.84
CA SER A 426 -25.42 44.55 -2.38
C SER A 426 -25.91 43.14 -2.04
N GLU A 427 -25.11 42.37 -1.30
CA GLU A 427 -25.36 40.97 -0.92
C GLU A 427 -25.73 40.07 -2.13
N SER A 428 -25.15 40.32 -3.30
CA SER A 428 -25.33 39.44 -4.47
C SER A 428 -24.71 38.06 -4.25
N GLY A 429 -23.64 38.02 -3.45
CA GLY A 429 -22.79 36.87 -3.20
C GLY A 429 -21.94 36.47 -4.40
N HIS A 430 -20.93 35.63 -4.18
CA HIS A 430 -20.12 35.03 -5.24
C HIS A 430 -19.49 33.71 -4.79
N VAL A 431 -18.83 33.03 -5.74
CA VAL A 431 -18.01 31.84 -5.50
C VAL A 431 -16.65 32.00 -6.15
N ARG A 432 -15.60 31.55 -5.45
CA ARG A 432 -14.25 31.43 -5.98
C ARG A 432 -13.81 29.98 -5.95
N VAL A 433 -13.13 29.55 -7.02
CA VAL A 433 -12.48 28.24 -7.06
C VAL A 433 -10.98 28.44 -7.01
N TYR A 434 -10.29 27.63 -6.23
CA TYR A 434 -8.84 27.65 -6.03
C TYR A 434 -8.24 26.31 -6.46
N SER A 435 -7.01 26.35 -6.96
CA SER A 435 -6.19 25.19 -7.27
C SER A 435 -4.89 25.23 -6.46
N TRP A 436 -4.51 24.08 -5.90
CA TRP A 436 -3.26 23.90 -5.18
C TRP A 436 -2.09 23.72 -6.16
N ASN A 437 -1.06 24.55 -6.05
CA ASN A 437 0.10 24.52 -6.96
C ASN A 437 1.35 23.87 -6.34
N GLY A 438 1.21 23.16 -5.23
CA GLY A 438 2.33 22.60 -4.46
C GLY A 438 2.89 23.52 -3.36
N MET A 439 2.60 24.83 -3.42
CA MET A 439 3.07 25.82 -2.44
C MET A 439 1.94 26.65 -1.82
N ALA A 440 0.92 27.01 -2.61
CA ALA A 440 -0.18 27.87 -2.19
C ALA A 440 -1.47 27.57 -2.97
N TRP A 441 -2.60 27.94 -2.35
CA TRP A 441 -3.90 27.97 -3.01
C TRP A 441 -3.99 29.20 -3.92
N THR A 442 -4.19 28.96 -5.21
CA THR A 442 -4.27 30.02 -6.23
C THR A 442 -5.64 30.01 -6.89
N GLN A 443 -6.26 31.18 -7.01
CA GLN A 443 -7.58 31.27 -7.64
C GLN A 443 -7.53 30.79 -9.09
N LEU A 444 -8.47 29.93 -9.46
CA LEU A 444 -8.66 29.33 -10.78
C LEU A 444 -9.81 30.05 -11.49
N GLY A 445 -9.46 30.90 -12.46
CA GLY A 445 -10.43 31.69 -13.22
C GLY A 445 -10.90 32.95 -12.52
N ALA A 446 -11.87 33.63 -13.13
CA ALA A 446 -12.55 34.79 -12.54
C ALA A 446 -13.61 34.36 -11.51
N ASP A 447 -14.07 35.32 -10.72
CA ASP A 447 -15.15 35.16 -9.75
C ASP A 447 -16.44 34.72 -10.44
N ILE A 448 -17.19 33.83 -9.78
CA ILE A 448 -18.55 33.44 -10.21
C ILE A 448 -19.54 34.32 -9.43
N ASP A 449 -19.85 35.49 -9.97
CA ASP A 449 -20.69 36.48 -9.31
C ASP A 449 -22.19 36.10 -9.32
N GLY A 450 -22.86 36.39 -8.21
CA GLY A 450 -24.32 36.38 -8.11
C GLY A 450 -24.97 37.35 -9.09
N GLU A 451 -26.13 37.00 -9.64
CA GLU A 451 -26.77 37.82 -10.69
C GLU A 451 -27.59 39.02 -10.17
N ALA A 452 -28.02 38.99 -8.91
CA ALA A 452 -28.94 39.98 -8.35
C ALA A 452 -28.60 40.33 -6.89
N ALA A 453 -28.82 41.59 -6.52
CA ALA A 453 -28.64 42.08 -5.15
C ALA A 453 -29.58 41.34 -4.18
N GLY A 454 -29.05 40.94 -3.02
CA GLY A 454 -29.75 40.17 -2.00
C GLY A 454 -29.94 38.69 -2.34
N GLY A 455 -29.42 38.20 -3.48
CA GLY A 455 -29.59 36.82 -3.92
C GLY A 455 -28.82 35.79 -3.08
N ARG A 456 -27.74 36.21 -2.40
CA ARG A 456 -26.85 35.36 -1.58
C ARG A 456 -26.23 34.19 -2.35
N SER A 457 -25.74 34.42 -3.56
CA SER A 457 -25.06 33.38 -4.33
C SER A 457 -23.85 32.85 -3.57
N GLY A 458 -23.64 31.54 -3.58
CA GLY A 458 -22.57 30.89 -2.83
C GLY A 458 -22.98 30.48 -1.41
N ILE A 459 -24.27 30.58 -1.04
CA ILE A 459 -24.76 30.04 0.24
C ILE A 459 -24.53 28.53 0.36
N SER A 460 -24.61 27.82 -0.76
CA SER A 460 -24.23 26.41 -0.91
C SER A 460 -23.39 26.25 -2.17
N VAL A 461 -22.35 25.43 -2.10
CA VAL A 461 -21.48 25.08 -3.23
C VAL A 461 -21.25 23.58 -3.27
N ALA A 462 -21.11 23.00 -4.46
CA ALA A 462 -20.71 21.60 -4.65
C ALA A 462 -19.81 21.48 -5.87
N LEU A 463 -18.66 20.82 -5.72
CA LEU A 463 -17.74 20.48 -6.81
C LEU A 463 -17.92 19.02 -7.25
N SER A 464 -17.68 18.76 -8.53
CA SER A 464 -17.52 17.40 -9.07
C SER A 464 -16.22 16.75 -8.57
N ALA A 465 -16.08 15.44 -8.72
CA ALA A 465 -14.91 14.69 -8.28
C ALA A 465 -13.61 15.18 -8.93
N ASP A 466 -13.66 15.51 -10.23
CA ASP A 466 -12.54 16.11 -10.99
C ASP A 466 -12.33 17.62 -10.69
N GLY A 467 -13.32 18.26 -10.07
CA GLY A 467 -13.36 19.70 -9.79
C GLY A 467 -13.44 20.60 -11.03
N ASN A 468 -13.93 20.10 -12.16
CA ASN A 468 -14.20 20.90 -13.37
C ASN A 468 -15.64 21.39 -13.47
N THR A 469 -16.56 20.88 -12.66
CA THR A 469 -17.95 21.36 -12.58
C THR A 469 -18.25 21.86 -11.17
N VAL A 470 -18.88 23.02 -11.07
CA VAL A 470 -19.28 23.63 -9.80
C VAL A 470 -20.75 24.04 -9.84
N ALA A 471 -21.51 23.62 -8.83
CA ALA A 471 -22.88 24.05 -8.61
C ALA A 471 -22.92 25.12 -7.52
N VAL A 472 -23.72 26.17 -7.75
CA VAL A 472 -23.82 27.36 -6.89
C VAL A 472 -25.28 27.66 -6.58
N GLY A 473 -25.61 27.70 -5.29
CA GLY A 473 -26.95 28.01 -4.80
C GLY A 473 -27.10 29.48 -4.43
N ALA A 474 -28.30 30.04 -4.62
CA ALA A 474 -28.67 31.36 -4.11
C ALA A 474 -30.14 31.33 -3.68
N ASP A 475 -30.36 31.15 -2.38
CA ASP A 475 -31.66 30.78 -1.80
C ASP A 475 -32.65 31.95 -1.71
N LEU A 476 -32.18 33.19 -1.85
CA LEU A 476 -33.02 34.39 -1.82
C LEU A 476 -33.16 35.07 -3.19
N ASN A 477 -32.70 34.43 -4.26
CA ASN A 477 -32.90 34.95 -5.61
C ASN A 477 -34.41 35.03 -5.95
N ASP A 478 -34.78 36.06 -6.72
CA ASP A 478 -36.17 36.40 -7.05
C ASP A 478 -36.59 35.96 -8.48
N GLY A 479 -35.79 35.13 -9.17
CA GLY A 479 -35.92 34.78 -10.59
C GLY A 479 -37.32 34.30 -11.01
N ASN A 480 -38.01 33.57 -10.12
CA ASN A 480 -39.39 33.11 -10.33
C ASN A 480 -40.35 33.56 -9.21
N GLY A 481 -40.02 34.66 -8.53
CA GLY A 481 -40.84 35.27 -7.47
C GLY A 481 -40.05 35.55 -6.20
N THR A 482 -40.57 36.41 -5.33
CA THR A 482 -39.86 36.84 -4.11
C THR A 482 -39.38 35.66 -3.26
N LEU A 483 -38.07 35.56 -3.04
CA LEU A 483 -37.40 34.49 -2.30
C LEU A 483 -37.69 33.07 -2.85
N SER A 484 -37.91 32.93 -4.17
CA SER A 484 -38.06 31.61 -4.79
C SER A 484 -36.76 30.81 -4.70
N GLY A 485 -35.62 31.51 -4.74
CA GLY A 485 -34.29 30.93 -4.82
C GLY A 485 -34.00 30.30 -6.19
N HIS A 486 -32.74 29.99 -6.44
CA HIS A 486 -32.31 29.27 -7.65
C HIS A 486 -30.96 28.57 -7.44
N ALA A 487 -30.55 27.75 -8.40
CA ALA A 487 -29.21 27.19 -8.51
C ALA A 487 -28.66 27.37 -9.94
N ARG A 488 -27.32 27.48 -10.05
CA ARG A 488 -26.60 27.59 -11.32
C ARG A 488 -25.43 26.61 -11.33
N VAL A 489 -25.13 26.05 -12.49
CA VAL A 489 -24.03 25.10 -12.68
C VAL A 489 -23.03 25.69 -13.67
N TYR A 490 -21.74 25.55 -13.40
CA TYR A 490 -20.66 26.06 -14.25
C TYR A 490 -19.65 24.96 -14.52
N SER A 491 -19.07 24.97 -15.72
CA SER A 491 -17.96 24.09 -16.09
C SER A 491 -16.74 24.88 -16.51
N TRP A 492 -15.56 24.37 -16.12
CA TRP A 492 -14.27 24.91 -16.46
C TRP A 492 -13.87 24.47 -17.87
N ASN A 493 -13.62 25.44 -18.77
CA ASN A 493 -13.21 25.15 -20.14
C ASN A 493 -11.70 25.28 -20.40
N GLY A 494 -10.88 25.30 -19.34
CA GLY A 494 -9.44 25.57 -19.41
C GLY A 494 -9.06 27.06 -19.29
N ALA A 495 -10.02 27.98 -19.40
CA ALA A 495 -9.76 29.43 -19.32
C ALA A 495 -10.77 30.18 -18.43
N ALA A 496 -12.03 29.75 -18.39
CA ALA A 496 -13.10 30.41 -17.66
C ALA A 496 -14.15 29.41 -17.16
N TRP A 497 -14.86 29.79 -16.09
CA TRP A 497 -16.08 29.14 -15.65
C TRP A 497 -17.24 29.57 -16.54
N VAL A 498 -17.84 28.61 -17.25
CA VAL A 498 -18.93 28.84 -18.20
C VAL A 498 -20.18 28.17 -17.67
N GLN A 499 -21.27 28.93 -17.55
CA GLN A 499 -22.54 28.39 -17.08
C GLN A 499 -23.06 27.29 -18.01
N LEU A 500 -23.50 26.18 -17.43
CA LEU A 500 -24.13 25.06 -18.09
C LEU A 500 -25.65 25.16 -17.93
N GLY A 501 -26.35 25.19 -19.07
CA GLY A 501 -27.81 25.29 -19.10
C GLY A 501 -28.35 26.66 -18.68
N THR A 502 -29.67 26.72 -18.48
CA THR A 502 -30.36 27.86 -17.88
C THR A 502 -30.35 27.77 -16.37
N ASP A 503 -30.71 28.85 -15.69
CA ASP A 503 -30.89 28.84 -14.23
C ASP A 503 -31.94 27.80 -13.81
N ILE A 504 -31.70 27.18 -12.65
CA ILE A 504 -32.62 26.23 -12.03
C ILE A 504 -33.44 26.99 -10.98
N ASP A 505 -34.48 27.68 -11.44
CA ASP A 505 -35.33 28.52 -10.59
C ASP A 505 -36.24 27.70 -9.67
N GLY A 506 -36.42 28.18 -8.44
CA GLY A 506 -37.45 27.70 -7.51
C GLY A 506 -38.86 27.84 -8.09
N GLU A 507 -39.78 26.98 -7.67
CA GLU A 507 -41.11 26.89 -8.31
C GLU A 507 -42.08 27.99 -7.85
N ALA A 508 -41.97 28.43 -6.60
CA ALA A 508 -42.85 29.42 -6.01
C ALA A 508 -42.15 30.38 -5.04
N VAL A 509 -42.89 31.44 -4.67
CA VAL A 509 -42.48 32.47 -3.69
C VAL A 509 -42.14 31.81 -2.35
N SER A 510 -41.00 32.19 -1.78
CA SER A 510 -40.51 31.73 -0.47
C SER A 510 -40.10 30.26 -0.36
N ASP A 511 -39.95 29.55 -1.48
CA ASP A 511 -39.48 28.16 -1.49
C ASP A 511 -38.03 28.01 -1.01
N ARG A 512 -37.22 29.06 -1.20
CA ARG A 512 -35.77 29.08 -0.92
C ARG A 512 -35.02 27.93 -1.59
N SER A 513 -35.29 27.70 -2.88
CA SER A 513 -34.57 26.72 -3.69
C SER A 513 -33.08 27.07 -3.76
N GLY A 514 -32.21 26.06 -3.67
CA GLY A 514 -30.76 26.25 -3.70
C GLY A 514 -30.16 26.63 -2.35
N LEU A 515 -30.86 26.36 -1.23
CA LEU A 515 -30.27 26.45 0.11
C LEU A 515 -29.27 25.31 0.37
N SER A 516 -29.51 24.15 -0.24
CA SER A 516 -28.64 22.98 -0.18
C SER A 516 -28.50 22.37 -1.57
N LEU A 517 -27.29 21.96 -1.92
CA LEU A 517 -26.96 21.33 -3.20
C LEU A 517 -26.20 20.04 -2.97
N ALA A 518 -26.42 19.07 -3.85
CA ALA A 518 -25.53 17.94 -4.05
C ALA A 518 -25.28 17.78 -5.55
N LEU A 519 -24.06 17.42 -5.93
CA LEU A 519 -23.63 17.22 -7.30
C LEU A 519 -23.04 15.81 -7.43
N SER A 520 -23.37 15.10 -8.50
CA SER A 520 -22.78 13.80 -8.80
C SER A 520 -21.29 13.91 -9.09
N ALA A 521 -20.56 12.80 -8.92
CA ALA A 521 -19.11 12.76 -9.12
C ALA A 521 -18.69 13.24 -10.51
N ASP A 522 -19.44 12.85 -11.56
CA ASP A 522 -19.27 13.26 -12.96
C ASP A 522 -19.71 14.71 -13.25
N GLY A 523 -20.37 15.38 -12.30
CA GLY A 523 -20.91 16.73 -12.46
C GLY A 523 -22.15 16.84 -13.36
N ALA A 524 -22.72 15.74 -13.85
CA ALA A 524 -23.83 15.76 -14.80
C ALA A 524 -25.22 15.89 -14.13
N THR A 525 -25.33 15.48 -12.87
CA THR A 525 -26.59 15.41 -12.11
C THR A 525 -26.50 16.24 -10.84
N ILE A 526 -27.49 17.11 -10.62
CA ILE A 526 -27.58 18.00 -9.46
C ILE A 526 -28.91 17.77 -8.72
N ALA A 527 -28.83 17.69 -7.39
CA ALA A 527 -30.00 17.75 -6.51
C ALA A 527 -30.07 19.14 -5.86
N VAL A 528 -31.24 19.77 -5.94
CA VAL A 528 -31.49 21.13 -5.43
C VAL A 528 -32.59 21.08 -4.38
N GLY A 529 -32.24 21.45 -3.14
CA GLY A 529 -33.18 21.49 -2.01
C GLY A 529 -33.95 22.80 -1.93
N ALA A 530 -35.26 22.71 -1.64
CA ALA A 530 -36.16 23.83 -1.40
C ALA A 530 -37.01 23.54 -0.15
N PRO A 531 -36.48 23.81 1.07
CA PRO A 531 -37.05 23.34 2.33
C PRO A 531 -38.39 23.98 2.71
N HIS A 532 -38.79 25.06 2.04
CA HIS A 532 -40.04 25.76 2.33
C HIS A 532 -41.12 25.57 1.26
N ASN A 533 -40.86 24.74 0.24
CA ASN A 533 -41.82 24.46 -0.82
C ASN A 533 -43.12 23.85 -0.27
N GLY A 534 -44.24 24.26 -0.89
CA GLY A 534 -45.59 23.98 -0.44
C GLY A 534 -46.33 22.83 -1.15
N GLY A 535 -45.69 22.14 -2.10
CA GLY A 535 -46.36 21.24 -3.06
C GLY A 535 -47.11 20.07 -2.42
N ALA A 536 -46.66 19.59 -1.25
CA ALA A 536 -47.29 18.51 -0.49
C ALA A 536 -47.93 19.00 0.84
N GLY A 537 -48.05 20.32 1.04
CA GLY A 537 -48.51 20.94 2.28
C GLY A 537 -47.68 22.18 2.62
N THR A 538 -48.14 23.04 3.54
CA THR A 538 -47.42 24.27 3.90
C THR A 538 -45.99 23.98 4.39
N SER A 539 -44.99 24.41 3.62
CA SER A 539 -43.56 24.20 3.93
C SER A 539 -43.19 22.73 4.17
N SER A 540 -43.76 21.82 3.38
CA SER A 540 -43.39 20.41 3.40
C SER A 540 -41.95 20.17 2.92
N GLY A 541 -41.40 21.11 2.14
CA GLY A 541 -40.12 20.97 1.48
C GLY A 541 -40.17 20.00 0.31
N HIS A 542 -39.20 20.09 -0.59
CA HIS A 542 -38.92 19.06 -1.59
C HIS A 542 -37.49 19.19 -2.11
N VAL A 543 -37.03 18.18 -2.85
CA VAL A 543 -35.78 18.18 -3.60
C VAL A 543 -36.12 17.91 -5.06
N ARG A 544 -35.50 18.65 -5.98
CA ARG A 544 -35.57 18.37 -7.43
C ARG A 544 -34.21 17.93 -7.92
N VAL A 545 -34.20 16.91 -8.77
CA VAL A 545 -33.00 16.37 -9.39
C VAL A 545 -33.03 16.75 -10.87
N PHE A 546 -31.93 17.29 -11.36
CA PHE A 546 -31.76 17.71 -12.74
C PHE A 546 -30.53 17.04 -13.33
N GLN A 547 -30.65 16.61 -14.58
CA GLN A 547 -29.54 16.12 -15.39
C GLN A 547 -29.38 17.05 -16.59
N ILE A 548 -28.15 17.35 -16.99
CA ILE A 548 -27.88 18.24 -18.13
C ILE A 548 -28.26 17.53 -19.44
N ALA A 549 -29.32 18.00 -20.11
CA ALA A 549 -29.78 17.42 -21.37
C ALA A 549 -28.78 17.65 -22.53
N GLY A 550 -28.40 16.58 -23.24
CA GLY A 550 -27.50 16.64 -24.39
C GLY A 550 -26.03 16.40 -24.07
N VAL A 551 -25.70 16.29 -22.78
CA VAL A 551 -24.74 15.29 -22.35
C VAL A 551 -25.58 14.02 -22.36
N GLY A 552 -25.37 13.10 -23.30
CA GLY A 552 -25.85 11.74 -23.03
C GLY A 552 -25.25 11.29 -21.70
N THR A 553 -25.59 10.12 -21.22
CA THR A 553 -24.57 9.30 -20.57
C THR A 553 -23.46 8.95 -21.59
N GLY A 554 -22.92 9.95 -22.30
CA GLY A 554 -21.52 9.93 -22.58
C GLY A 554 -20.90 9.92 -21.20
N THR A 555 -20.72 8.70 -20.67
CA THR A 555 -19.38 8.20 -20.41
C THR A 555 -18.42 9.23 -21.00
N GLN A 556 -17.66 9.94 -20.15
CA GLN A 556 -16.26 10.08 -20.57
C GLN A 556 -15.91 8.68 -21.06
N PRO A 557 -15.59 8.50 -22.36
CA PRO A 557 -15.30 7.15 -22.85
C PRO A 557 -14.41 6.55 -21.78
N SER A 558 -14.83 5.44 -21.18
CA SER A 558 -14.08 4.84 -20.08
C SER A 558 -12.63 4.87 -20.54
N THR A 559 -11.76 5.45 -19.74
CA THR A 559 -10.35 5.46 -20.14
C THR A 559 -9.83 4.06 -19.99
N THR A 560 -10.44 3.27 -19.10
CA THR A 560 -10.10 1.88 -18.84
C THR A 560 -11.36 0.99 -18.78
N GLU A 561 -11.38 -0.12 -19.52
CA GLU A 561 -12.41 -1.17 -19.45
C GLU A 561 -11.87 -2.39 -18.69
N VAL A 562 -12.68 -2.94 -17.77
CA VAL A 562 -12.40 -4.18 -17.03
C VAL A 562 -13.34 -5.28 -17.51
N SER A 563 -12.82 -6.35 -18.10
CA SER A 563 -13.63 -7.43 -18.67
C SER A 563 -13.02 -8.83 -18.44
N LEU A 564 -13.82 -9.88 -18.63
CA LEU A 564 -13.35 -11.25 -18.80
C LEU A 564 -13.25 -11.59 -20.29
N ASP A 565 -12.05 -11.98 -20.72
CA ASP A 565 -11.85 -12.44 -22.08
C ASP A 565 -12.44 -13.84 -22.32
N SER A 566 -12.48 -14.26 -23.58
CA SER A 566 -12.95 -15.61 -23.95
C SER A 566 -12.09 -16.77 -23.42
N GLY A 567 -10.89 -16.47 -22.91
CA GLY A 567 -9.99 -17.40 -22.24
C GLY A 567 -10.21 -17.50 -20.73
N GLY A 568 -11.06 -16.63 -20.16
CA GLY A 568 -11.33 -16.52 -18.73
C GLY A 568 -10.29 -15.74 -17.95
N ASN A 569 -9.47 -14.90 -18.60
CA ASN A 569 -8.58 -13.94 -17.94
C ASN A 569 -9.34 -12.63 -17.69
N VAL A 570 -9.03 -11.95 -16.59
CA VAL A 570 -9.47 -10.56 -16.38
C VAL A 570 -8.54 -9.66 -17.18
N LEU A 571 -9.09 -8.80 -18.02
CA LEU A 571 -8.38 -7.83 -18.82
C LEU A 571 -8.84 -6.43 -18.43
N ILE A 572 -7.89 -5.61 -17.98
CA ILE A 572 -8.05 -4.19 -17.69
C ILE A 572 -7.32 -3.46 -18.80
N THR A 573 -8.03 -2.79 -19.70
CA THR A 573 -7.46 -2.21 -20.91
C THR A 573 -7.79 -0.73 -21.02
N ASP A 574 -6.78 0.08 -21.30
CA ASP A 574 -7.01 1.47 -21.71
C ASP A 574 -7.76 1.50 -23.06
N THR A 575 -8.94 2.12 -23.07
CA THR A 575 -9.82 2.26 -24.24
C THR A 575 -9.77 3.65 -24.89
N ASP A 576 -8.98 4.59 -24.37
CA ASP A 576 -8.81 5.95 -24.90
C ASP A 576 -7.61 6.11 -25.85
N GLY A 577 -6.70 5.15 -25.83
CA GLY A 577 -5.53 5.10 -26.71
C GLY A 577 -4.21 5.45 -26.04
N GLY A 578 -4.18 5.53 -24.69
CA GLY A 578 -2.96 5.66 -23.90
C GLY A 578 -2.47 7.11 -23.73
N ASP A 579 -3.35 8.10 -23.62
CA ASP A 579 -2.91 9.44 -23.18
C ASP A 579 -3.30 9.70 -21.71
N THR A 580 -3.99 8.76 -21.07
CA THR A 580 -4.47 8.85 -19.69
C THR A 580 -3.46 8.34 -18.69
N ASN A 581 -3.38 9.02 -17.55
CA ASN A 581 -2.60 8.57 -16.40
C ASN A 581 -3.56 7.84 -15.47
N ASP A 582 -3.54 6.52 -15.49
CA ASP A 582 -4.41 5.67 -14.68
C ASP A 582 -3.78 5.41 -13.30
N THR A 583 -4.59 5.50 -12.25
CA THR A 583 -4.17 5.22 -10.86
C THR A 583 -5.02 4.07 -10.31
N LEU A 584 -4.75 2.88 -10.82
CA LEU A 584 -5.54 1.68 -10.57
C LEU A 584 -5.17 1.02 -9.25
N THR A 585 -6.17 0.52 -8.54
CA THR A 585 -6.00 -0.31 -7.32
C THR A 585 -6.69 -1.64 -7.50
N LEU A 586 -5.98 -2.74 -7.23
CA LEU A 586 -6.51 -4.09 -7.17
C LEU A 586 -6.59 -4.56 -5.71
N VAL A 587 -7.78 -4.94 -5.25
CA VAL A 587 -8.01 -5.47 -3.91
C VAL A 587 -8.94 -6.68 -3.93
N VAL A 588 -8.72 -7.64 -3.02
CA VAL A 588 -9.68 -8.73 -2.78
C VAL A 588 -10.83 -8.21 -1.93
N ASN A 589 -12.05 -8.23 -2.47
CA ASN A 589 -13.27 -7.87 -1.75
C ASN A 589 -14.19 -9.08 -1.60
N GLY A 590 -14.00 -9.85 -0.52
CA GLY A 590 -14.77 -11.06 -0.26
C GLY A 590 -14.53 -12.15 -1.32
N ALA A 591 -15.50 -12.37 -2.20
CA ALA A 591 -15.42 -13.37 -3.28
C ALA A 591 -15.05 -12.76 -4.65
N ASN A 592 -14.79 -11.47 -4.71
CA ASN A 592 -14.55 -10.71 -5.93
C ASN A 592 -13.16 -10.03 -5.88
N TYR A 593 -12.56 -9.84 -7.05
CA TYR A 593 -11.53 -8.82 -7.24
C TYR A 593 -12.23 -7.49 -7.49
N ARG A 594 -11.85 -6.45 -6.76
CA ARG A 594 -12.30 -5.08 -6.98
C ARG A 594 -11.14 -4.30 -7.59
N ILE A 595 -11.43 -3.68 -8.74
CA ILE A 595 -10.54 -2.77 -9.45
C ILE A 595 -11.15 -1.38 -9.33
N SER A 596 -10.36 -0.40 -8.92
CA SER A 596 -10.83 0.99 -8.81
C SER A 596 -9.80 1.99 -9.31
N ASP A 597 -10.26 3.10 -9.87
CA ASP A 597 -9.44 4.26 -10.21
C ASP A 597 -10.03 5.50 -9.51
N ALA A 598 -9.22 6.22 -8.72
CA ALA A 598 -9.73 7.35 -7.94
C ALA A 598 -10.06 8.59 -8.79
N THR A 599 -9.57 8.64 -10.02
CA THR A 599 -9.54 9.83 -10.87
C THR A 599 -10.19 9.64 -12.23
N ASN A 600 -10.11 8.43 -12.79
CA ASN A 600 -10.59 8.10 -14.13
C ASN A 600 -11.79 7.15 -14.09
N GLN A 601 -12.62 7.18 -15.12
CA GLN A 601 -13.81 6.33 -15.19
C GLN A 601 -13.48 4.93 -15.69
N LEU A 602 -13.93 3.92 -14.95
CA LEU A 602 -13.85 2.51 -15.32
C LEU A 602 -15.17 2.03 -15.93
N SER A 603 -15.11 1.22 -16.98
CA SER A 603 -16.27 0.47 -17.48
C SER A 603 -16.15 -1.03 -17.22
N ALA A 604 -17.25 -1.67 -16.87
CA ALA A 604 -17.35 -3.11 -16.77
C ALA A 604 -17.74 -3.69 -18.14
N GLY A 605 -16.83 -4.47 -18.72
CA GLY A 605 -17.10 -5.29 -19.89
C GLY A 605 -17.66 -6.67 -19.51
N THR A 606 -17.61 -7.60 -20.47
CA THR A 606 -18.22 -8.94 -20.32
C THR A 606 -17.73 -9.65 -19.06
N GLY A 607 -18.64 -10.10 -18.19
CA GLY A 607 -18.31 -10.92 -17.01
C GLY A 607 -17.73 -10.14 -15.81
N ALA A 608 -17.53 -8.83 -15.96
CA ALA A 608 -17.31 -7.91 -14.86
C ALA A 608 -18.64 -7.26 -14.42
N VAL A 609 -18.69 -6.72 -13.22
CA VAL A 609 -19.86 -6.06 -12.62
C VAL A 609 -19.49 -4.62 -12.29
N GLN A 610 -20.17 -3.67 -12.91
CA GLN A 610 -20.01 -2.25 -12.57
C GLN A 610 -20.53 -2.02 -11.15
N ILE A 611 -19.73 -1.39 -10.29
CA ILE A 611 -20.17 -0.96 -8.95
C ILE A 611 -20.56 0.52 -8.96
N ASP A 612 -19.65 1.35 -9.48
CA ASP A 612 -19.83 2.78 -9.73
C ASP A 612 -18.86 3.22 -10.84
N ASP A 613 -18.92 4.48 -11.28
CA ASP A 613 -18.09 5.00 -12.39
C ASP A 613 -16.57 4.82 -12.21
N HIS A 614 -16.10 4.53 -11.00
CA HIS A 614 -14.68 4.43 -10.64
C HIS A 614 -14.31 3.03 -10.12
N THR A 615 -15.26 2.09 -10.09
CA THR A 615 -15.10 0.79 -9.44
C THR A 615 -15.79 -0.32 -10.22
N VAL A 616 -15.03 -1.37 -10.54
CA VAL A 616 -15.53 -2.58 -11.19
C VAL A 616 -15.14 -3.80 -10.36
N GLU A 617 -16.04 -4.78 -10.26
CA GLU A 617 -15.77 -6.06 -9.61
C GLU A 617 -15.80 -7.23 -10.59
N VAL A 618 -14.92 -8.20 -10.39
CA VAL A 618 -14.91 -9.47 -11.11
C VAL A 618 -14.95 -10.62 -10.12
N PRO A 619 -15.91 -11.55 -10.20
CA PRO A 619 -15.92 -12.72 -9.33
C PRO A 619 -14.63 -13.53 -9.43
N ILE A 620 -13.99 -13.83 -8.31
CA ILE A 620 -12.73 -14.61 -8.30
C ILE A 620 -12.96 -15.99 -8.94
N ALA A 621 -14.15 -16.57 -8.75
CA ALA A 621 -14.52 -17.87 -9.29
C ALA A 621 -14.72 -17.89 -10.82
N SER A 622 -14.89 -16.73 -11.48
CA SER A 622 -14.98 -16.65 -12.94
C SER A 622 -13.62 -16.48 -13.61
N VAL A 623 -12.56 -16.19 -12.86
CA VAL A 623 -11.19 -16.16 -13.36
C VAL A 623 -10.68 -17.60 -13.49
N THR A 624 -10.65 -18.11 -14.73
CA THR A 624 -10.19 -19.48 -15.03
C THR A 624 -9.02 -19.51 -16.01
N GLY A 625 -8.69 -18.36 -16.59
CA GLY A 625 -7.64 -18.19 -17.57
C GLY A 625 -6.25 -18.33 -16.95
N ALA A 626 -5.28 -18.73 -17.78
CA ALA A 626 -3.93 -19.02 -17.33
C ALA A 626 -3.08 -17.77 -17.05
N GLU A 627 -3.42 -16.63 -17.68
CA GLU A 627 -2.75 -15.34 -17.44
C GLU A 627 -3.29 -14.66 -16.17
N GLY A 628 -4.49 -15.03 -15.72
CA GLY A 628 -5.08 -14.53 -14.49
C GLY A 628 -5.67 -13.14 -14.68
N ILE A 629 -4.97 -12.11 -14.22
CA ILE A 629 -5.38 -10.71 -14.28
C ILE A 629 -4.33 -9.91 -15.06
N VAL A 630 -4.74 -9.24 -16.13
CA VAL A 630 -3.86 -8.50 -17.04
C VAL A 630 -4.25 -7.04 -17.03
N PHE A 631 -3.31 -6.18 -16.67
CA PHE A 631 -3.43 -4.72 -16.79
C PHE A 631 -2.64 -4.28 -18.02
N ASP A 632 -3.31 -3.62 -18.97
CA ASP A 632 -2.76 -3.12 -20.22
C ASP A 632 -3.15 -1.63 -20.34
N THR A 633 -2.34 -0.78 -19.71
CA THR A 633 -2.63 0.67 -19.56
C THR A 633 -2.06 1.52 -20.70
N LEU A 634 -1.28 0.91 -21.61
CA LEU A 634 -0.76 1.52 -22.84
C LEU A 634 0.22 2.70 -22.60
N ASP A 635 0.04 3.83 -23.28
CA ASP A 635 0.89 5.00 -23.07
C ASP A 635 0.26 5.81 -21.90
N GLY A 636 1.02 6.63 -21.14
CA GLY A 636 0.49 7.31 -19.95
C GLY A 636 1.51 7.31 -18.81
N ASP A 637 1.34 8.09 -17.74
CA ASP A 637 2.13 7.88 -16.51
C ASP A 637 1.23 7.14 -15.51
N ASP A 638 1.28 5.82 -15.54
CA ASP A 638 0.33 4.94 -14.85
C ASP A 638 0.84 4.44 -13.51
N THR A 639 -0.08 4.09 -12.62
CA THR A 639 0.26 3.47 -11.33
C THR A 639 -0.71 2.36 -11.00
N LEU A 640 -0.18 1.15 -10.83
CA LEU A 640 -0.93 0.03 -10.27
C LEU A 640 -0.60 -0.14 -8.78
N THR A 641 -1.61 -0.13 -7.92
CA THR A 641 -1.50 -0.48 -6.51
C THR A 641 -2.12 -1.86 -6.25
N ILE A 642 -1.32 -2.79 -5.72
CA ILE A 642 -1.80 -4.08 -5.22
C ILE A 642 -2.07 -3.96 -3.72
N ASP A 643 -3.34 -3.90 -3.33
CA ASP A 643 -3.75 -3.83 -1.94
C ASP A 643 -4.09 -5.23 -1.39
N LEU A 644 -3.24 -5.71 -0.49
CA LEU A 644 -3.34 -7.01 0.17
C LEU A 644 -4.14 -6.96 1.47
N SER A 645 -4.67 -5.80 1.87
CA SER A 645 -5.49 -5.64 3.08
C SER A 645 -6.79 -6.46 3.03
N GLY A 646 -7.34 -6.65 1.83
CA GLY A 646 -8.54 -7.46 1.57
C GLY A 646 -8.31 -8.98 1.50
N GLY A 647 -7.04 -9.42 1.46
CA GLY A 647 -6.65 -10.82 1.36
C GLY A 647 -5.63 -11.09 0.25
N ALA A 648 -5.11 -12.32 0.21
CA ALA A 648 -4.11 -12.71 -0.78
C ALA A 648 -4.71 -12.84 -2.19
N ILE A 649 -4.01 -12.30 -3.18
CA ILE A 649 -4.32 -12.50 -4.60
C ILE A 649 -4.02 -13.96 -4.95
N VAL A 650 -4.99 -14.67 -5.52
CA VAL A 650 -4.90 -16.13 -5.79
C VAL A 650 -4.68 -16.47 -7.26
N HIS A 651 -4.61 -15.46 -8.13
CA HIS A 651 -4.32 -15.59 -9.55
C HIS A 651 -3.07 -14.77 -9.92
N ALA A 652 -2.38 -15.12 -11.01
CA ALA A 652 -1.27 -14.32 -11.50
C ALA A 652 -1.76 -12.93 -11.92
N VAL A 653 -0.88 -11.94 -11.77
CA VAL A 653 -1.11 -10.57 -12.25
C VAL A 653 -0.01 -10.25 -13.27
N ASP A 654 -0.38 -9.67 -14.39
CA ASP A 654 0.55 -9.19 -15.42
C ASP A 654 0.28 -7.70 -15.68
N TYR A 655 1.15 -6.83 -15.18
CA TYR A 655 1.05 -5.38 -15.36
C TYR A 655 1.90 -4.89 -16.53
N ARG A 656 1.25 -4.41 -17.57
CA ARG A 656 1.85 -3.85 -18.78
C ARG A 656 1.60 -2.35 -18.74
N ALA A 657 2.51 -1.63 -18.09
CA ALA A 657 2.42 -0.17 -17.91
C ALA A 657 2.64 0.60 -19.23
N GLY A 658 3.35 -0.04 -20.17
CA GLY A 658 3.57 0.45 -21.52
C GLY A 658 4.73 1.45 -21.65
N ALA A 659 4.54 2.59 -22.33
CA ALA A 659 5.65 3.48 -22.74
C ALA A 659 5.63 4.87 -22.10
N GLY A 660 5.03 4.96 -20.91
CA GLY A 660 5.06 6.12 -20.05
C GLY A 660 6.44 6.63 -19.69
N SER A 661 6.48 7.67 -18.86
CA SER A 661 7.74 8.10 -18.20
C SER A 661 7.62 8.13 -16.68
N GLY A 662 6.42 7.90 -16.17
CA GLY A 662 6.01 7.99 -14.78
C GLY A 662 5.47 6.67 -14.23
N ASP A 663 5.59 5.57 -14.97
CA ASP A 663 4.96 4.30 -14.64
C ASP A 663 5.48 3.69 -13.33
N ALA A 664 4.56 3.29 -12.45
CA ALA A 664 4.87 2.83 -11.10
C ALA A 664 4.04 1.61 -10.66
N LEU A 665 4.64 0.78 -9.80
CA LEU A 665 3.95 -0.32 -9.12
C LEU A 665 4.05 -0.11 -7.62
N ALA A 666 2.92 -0.17 -6.92
CA ALA A 666 2.84 -0.02 -5.49
C ALA A 666 2.20 -1.24 -4.83
N PHE A 667 2.55 -1.46 -3.57
CA PHE A 667 1.98 -2.53 -2.75
C PHE A 667 1.58 -1.98 -1.39
N VAL A 668 0.41 -2.39 -0.87
CA VAL A 668 -0.07 -2.04 0.46
C VAL A 668 -0.46 -3.29 1.22
N GLY A 669 -0.04 -3.41 2.48
CA GLY A 669 -0.44 -4.52 3.36
C GLY A 669 0.67 -5.04 4.27
N THR A 670 0.36 -6.11 5.01
CA THR A 670 1.31 -6.83 5.87
C THR A 670 1.48 -8.25 5.36
N VAL A 671 2.73 -8.68 5.15
CA VAL A 671 3.08 -9.96 4.52
C VAL A 671 4.24 -10.64 5.26
N GLY A 672 4.37 -11.95 5.14
CA GLY A 672 5.51 -12.68 5.72
C GLY A 672 6.76 -12.58 4.85
N THR A 673 6.61 -12.75 3.54
CA THR A 673 7.72 -12.73 2.58
C THR A 673 7.32 -11.98 1.32
N ALA A 674 8.17 -11.08 0.85
CA ALA A 674 8.08 -10.47 -0.47
C ALA A 674 9.38 -10.72 -1.23
N GLN A 675 9.28 -11.32 -2.41
CA GLN A 675 10.41 -11.67 -3.27
C GLN A 675 10.27 -10.92 -4.59
N PHE A 676 11.21 -10.03 -4.87
CA PHE A 676 11.29 -9.25 -6.10
C PHE A 676 12.35 -9.87 -7.00
N ALA A 677 11.97 -10.25 -8.21
CA ALA A 677 12.88 -10.77 -9.22
C ALA A 677 12.90 -9.81 -10.42
N PHE A 678 14.07 -9.31 -10.81
CA PHE A 678 14.18 -8.34 -11.90
C PHE A 678 14.57 -9.03 -13.20
N GLY A 679 13.73 -8.91 -14.23
CA GLY A 679 13.90 -9.58 -15.52
C GLY A 679 14.54 -8.70 -16.61
N GLY A 680 14.66 -7.39 -16.37
CA GLY A 680 15.22 -6.39 -17.29
C GLY A 680 14.94 -4.96 -16.81
N LEU A 681 15.40 -3.94 -17.56
CA LEU A 681 15.40 -2.52 -17.16
C LEU A 681 14.07 -1.97 -16.63
N GLN A 682 12.94 -2.47 -17.13
CA GLN A 682 11.60 -1.99 -16.79
C GLN A 682 10.64 -3.17 -16.54
N SER A 683 11.15 -4.37 -16.26
CA SER A 683 10.34 -5.58 -16.13
C SER A 683 10.84 -6.50 -15.05
N GLY A 684 9.92 -7.23 -14.42
CA GLY A 684 10.24 -8.18 -13.37
C GLY A 684 9.01 -8.90 -12.86
N GLY A 685 9.16 -9.48 -11.68
CA GLY A 685 8.10 -10.19 -10.98
C GLY A 685 8.20 -10.01 -9.49
N VAL A 686 7.06 -10.10 -8.83
CA VAL A 686 6.94 -10.09 -7.37
C VAL A 686 6.17 -11.32 -6.93
N VAL A 687 6.70 -12.04 -5.94
CA VAL A 687 6.03 -13.17 -5.30
C VAL A 687 5.84 -12.83 -3.83
N ILE A 688 4.58 -12.84 -3.39
CA ILE A 688 4.19 -12.54 -2.01
C ILE A 688 3.72 -13.82 -1.33
N ASP A 689 4.28 -14.14 -0.15
CA ASP A 689 3.91 -15.30 0.68
C ASP A 689 3.83 -16.65 -0.07
N GLY A 690 4.68 -16.83 -1.10
CA GLY A 690 4.68 -18.01 -1.97
C GLY A 690 3.44 -18.16 -2.85
N GLY A 691 2.69 -17.08 -3.01
CA GLY A 691 1.52 -16.97 -3.88
C GLY A 691 1.87 -16.92 -5.37
N PRO A 692 0.90 -16.60 -6.23
CA PRO A 692 1.13 -16.44 -7.66
C PRO A 692 2.03 -15.22 -7.94
N GLN A 693 2.69 -15.25 -9.10
CA GLN A 693 3.57 -14.17 -9.54
C GLN A 693 2.76 -12.94 -9.99
N ILE A 694 3.23 -11.77 -9.59
CA ILE A 694 2.83 -10.45 -10.07
C ILE A 694 3.93 -9.97 -11.00
N ALA A 695 3.79 -10.25 -12.29
CA ALA A 695 4.69 -9.79 -13.32
C ALA A 695 4.41 -8.32 -13.68
N TYR A 696 5.45 -7.60 -14.08
CA TYR A 696 5.33 -6.24 -14.58
C TYR A 696 6.29 -5.98 -15.74
N SER A 697 5.93 -5.02 -16.60
CA SER A 697 6.73 -4.52 -17.71
C SER A 697 6.39 -3.05 -18.00
N GLY A 698 7.39 -2.26 -18.39
CA GLY A 698 7.23 -0.83 -18.70
C GLY A 698 7.44 0.13 -17.52
N LEU A 699 7.87 -0.31 -16.33
CA LEU A 699 8.01 0.59 -15.16
C LEU A 699 9.18 1.58 -15.29
N ASP A 700 8.94 2.86 -14.96
CA ASP A 700 9.94 3.94 -14.99
C ASP A 700 10.31 4.53 -13.63
N GLN A 701 9.33 4.71 -12.72
CA GLN A 701 9.52 5.37 -11.43
C GLN A 701 9.91 4.39 -10.30
N GLY A 702 9.99 3.09 -10.62
CA GLY A 702 10.34 2.03 -9.68
C GLY A 702 9.13 1.45 -8.94
N ILE A 703 9.39 0.77 -7.83
CA ILE A 703 8.37 0.11 -7.00
C ILE A 703 8.32 0.76 -5.62
N ASP A 704 7.17 1.30 -5.25
CA ASP A 704 6.91 1.80 -3.90
C ASP A 704 6.22 0.70 -3.08
N ALA A 705 7.02 -0.15 -2.43
CA ALA A 705 6.53 -1.20 -1.56
C ALA A 705 6.18 -0.63 -0.18
N HIS A 706 4.95 -0.08 -0.03
CA HIS A 706 4.33 0.22 1.27
C HIS A 706 3.95 -1.08 2.05
N LEU A 707 4.77 -2.12 1.93
CA LEU A 707 4.59 -3.41 2.57
C LEU A 707 5.28 -3.42 3.93
N THR A 708 4.55 -3.86 4.94
CA THR A 708 5.16 -4.34 6.18
C THR A 708 5.50 -5.82 6.00
N ALA A 709 6.76 -6.12 5.68
CA ALA A 709 7.22 -7.49 5.44
C ALA A 709 8.11 -8.01 6.58
N ASP A 710 7.99 -9.31 6.92
CA ASP A 710 8.96 -9.97 7.79
C ASP A 710 10.29 -10.17 7.03
N ASN A 711 10.25 -10.74 5.84
CA ASN A 711 11.43 -10.97 4.99
C ASN A 711 11.23 -10.33 3.62
N LEU A 712 12.26 -9.64 3.14
CA LEU A 712 12.30 -9.02 1.82
C LEU A 712 13.51 -9.58 1.04
N SER A 713 13.28 -10.09 -0.17
CA SER A 713 14.33 -10.57 -1.09
C SER A 713 14.28 -9.77 -2.39
N LEU A 714 15.44 -9.37 -2.89
CA LEU A 714 15.63 -8.70 -4.18
C LEU A 714 16.66 -9.48 -4.98
N ASP A 715 16.22 -10.12 -6.05
CA ASP A 715 17.03 -11.01 -6.88
C ASP A 715 17.17 -10.39 -8.28
N TYR A 716 18.39 -10.00 -8.63
CA TYR A 716 18.72 -9.36 -9.90
C TYR A 716 19.05 -10.38 -11.00
N GLY A 717 19.20 -9.89 -12.23
CA GLY A 717 19.06 -10.70 -13.45
C GLY A 717 20.38 -11.30 -13.94
N VAL A 718 20.53 -11.38 -15.27
CA VAL A 718 21.76 -11.89 -15.92
C VAL A 718 22.68 -10.77 -16.43
N ASP A 719 22.25 -9.52 -16.27
CA ASP A 719 22.99 -8.35 -16.72
C ASP A 719 23.87 -7.83 -15.57
N SER A 720 24.81 -6.93 -15.86
CA SER A 720 25.66 -6.34 -14.82
C SER A 720 25.03 -5.09 -14.24
N GLU A 721 24.84 -5.08 -12.93
CA GLU A 721 24.13 -4.07 -12.17
C GLU A 721 25.04 -3.29 -11.20
N THR A 722 24.61 -2.06 -10.89
CA THR A 722 25.18 -1.28 -9.78
C THR A 722 24.08 -1.04 -8.77
N ILE A 723 24.04 -1.84 -7.71
CA ILE A 723 22.98 -1.84 -6.70
C ILE A 723 23.43 -0.96 -5.54
N THR A 724 22.59 -0.03 -5.09
CA THR A 724 22.85 0.84 -3.96
C THR A 724 21.76 0.67 -2.91
N ILE A 725 22.14 0.31 -1.69
CA ILE A 725 21.27 0.24 -0.51
C ILE A 725 21.45 1.53 0.29
N ALA A 726 20.38 2.26 0.54
CA ALA A 726 20.40 3.57 1.20
C ALA A 726 19.14 3.83 2.05
N ASP A 727 19.27 4.71 3.04
CA ASP A 727 18.16 5.43 3.67
C ASP A 727 17.59 6.45 2.66
N ASP A 728 16.26 6.45 2.47
CA ASP A 728 15.57 7.35 1.54
C ASP A 728 15.34 8.78 2.11
N ALA A 729 15.84 9.09 3.30
CA ALA A 729 15.81 10.42 3.96
C ALA A 729 14.40 11.02 4.22
N ALA A 730 13.34 10.49 3.62
CA ALA A 730 11.95 10.86 3.78
C ALA A 730 11.17 9.72 4.44
N GLY A 731 10.91 9.83 5.75
CA GLY A 731 9.84 9.06 6.40
C GLY A 731 10.17 7.69 7.01
N GLY A 732 11.45 7.30 7.14
CA GLY A 732 11.84 6.04 7.80
C GLY A 732 11.86 4.81 6.88
N TRP A 733 12.24 5.03 5.63
CA TRP A 733 12.23 4.03 4.55
C TRP A 733 13.65 3.68 4.13
N MET A 734 13.82 2.44 3.69
CA MET A 734 15.02 2.01 2.97
C MET A 734 14.72 2.00 1.47
N ALA A 735 15.75 2.27 0.67
CA ALA A 735 15.71 2.17 -0.78
C ALA A 735 16.84 1.27 -1.27
N VAL A 736 16.52 0.41 -2.25
CA VAL A 736 17.51 -0.31 -3.05
C VAL A 736 17.37 0.18 -4.49
N THR A 737 18.41 0.82 -5.02
CA THR A 737 18.42 1.39 -6.36
C THR A 737 19.45 0.68 -7.23
N SER A 738 19.03 0.19 -8.39
CA SER A 738 19.94 -0.28 -9.44
C SER A 738 20.35 0.87 -10.37
N GLY A 739 21.60 0.86 -10.82
CA GLY A 739 22.18 1.83 -11.77
C GLY A 739 21.51 1.84 -13.14
N SER A 740 20.66 0.85 -13.41
CA SER A 740 19.78 0.73 -14.56
C SER A 740 18.39 1.39 -14.39
N ALA A 741 18.19 2.11 -13.27
CA ALA A 741 17.07 3.00 -12.90
C ALA A 741 15.92 2.41 -12.04
N GLN A 742 15.90 1.10 -11.76
CA GLN A 742 14.89 0.54 -10.86
C GLN A 742 15.21 0.86 -9.40
N THR A 743 14.33 1.59 -8.73
CA THR A 743 14.38 1.83 -7.28
C THR A 743 13.24 1.10 -6.61
N ILE A 744 13.52 0.31 -5.58
CA ILE A 744 12.51 -0.21 -4.66
C ILE A 744 12.62 0.54 -3.35
N ARG A 745 11.54 1.20 -2.93
CA ARG A 745 11.41 1.77 -1.58
C ARG A 745 10.57 0.83 -0.72
N PHE A 746 11.02 0.57 0.50
CA PHE A 746 10.34 -0.33 1.43
C PHE A 746 10.46 0.11 2.89
N LEU A 747 9.47 -0.29 3.70
CA LEU A 747 9.56 -0.22 5.15
C LEU A 747 10.53 -1.27 5.68
N ASN A 748 11.26 -0.95 6.76
CA ASN A 748 12.26 -1.84 7.35
C ASN A 748 11.70 -3.24 7.65
N PRO A 749 12.27 -4.32 7.07
CA PRO A 749 11.79 -5.67 7.32
C PRO A 749 12.09 -6.11 8.76
N SER A 750 11.17 -6.88 9.36
CA SER A 750 11.27 -7.31 10.77
C SER A 750 12.29 -8.44 10.99
N GLN A 751 12.56 -9.24 9.96
CA GLN A 751 13.43 -10.41 10.01
C GLN A 751 14.69 -10.25 9.15
N SER A 752 14.56 -9.99 7.85
CA SER A 752 15.72 -9.91 6.94
C SER A 752 15.47 -9.12 5.66
N LEU A 753 16.55 -8.50 5.17
CA LEU A 753 16.72 -8.00 3.81
C LEU A 753 17.75 -8.88 3.10
N GLN A 754 17.37 -9.51 2.00
CA GLN A 754 18.25 -10.28 1.12
C GLN A 754 18.39 -9.57 -0.24
N VAL A 755 19.61 -9.46 -0.74
CA VAL A 755 19.93 -8.90 -2.06
C VAL A 755 20.85 -9.87 -2.81
N GLY A 756 20.37 -10.43 -3.92
CA GLY A 756 21.12 -11.28 -4.84
C GLY A 756 21.56 -10.51 -6.09
N GLY A 757 22.85 -10.48 -6.40
CA GLY A 757 23.45 -9.79 -7.56
C GLY A 757 23.01 -10.39 -8.90
N GLY A 758 23.01 -11.73 -9.00
CA GLY A 758 22.54 -12.45 -10.19
C GLY A 758 23.69 -13.11 -10.95
N ASP A 759 23.56 -13.28 -12.27
CA ASP A 759 24.59 -13.91 -13.12
C ASP A 759 25.60 -12.89 -13.72
N GLY A 760 25.46 -11.60 -13.42
CA GLY A 760 26.27 -10.50 -13.96
C GLY A 760 27.51 -10.15 -13.13
N ASP A 761 28.37 -9.26 -13.64
CA ASP A 761 29.44 -8.67 -12.82
C ASP A 761 28.88 -7.48 -12.03
N ASP A 762 28.41 -7.72 -10.81
CA ASP A 762 27.62 -6.76 -10.06
C ASP A 762 28.43 -5.94 -9.05
N THR A 763 27.94 -4.74 -8.74
CA THR A 763 28.47 -3.93 -7.64
C THR A 763 27.37 -3.55 -6.67
N VAL A 764 27.40 -4.10 -5.45
CA VAL A 764 26.44 -3.78 -4.38
C VAL A 764 27.09 -2.81 -3.38
N THR A 765 26.56 -1.61 -3.25
CA THR A 765 27.05 -0.57 -2.31
C THR A 765 26.05 -0.35 -1.18
N VAL A 766 26.47 -0.59 0.06
CA VAL A 766 25.72 -0.21 1.27
C VAL A 766 26.15 1.20 1.69
N SER A 767 25.29 2.19 1.48
CA SER A 767 25.63 3.61 1.60
C SER A 767 25.09 4.29 2.85
N SER A 768 23.93 3.85 3.36
CA SER A 768 23.33 4.30 4.63
C SER A 768 22.23 3.33 5.07
N PHE A 769 21.84 3.42 6.34
CA PHE A 769 20.70 2.71 6.92
C PHE A 769 19.75 3.70 7.57
N ASP A 770 18.45 3.41 7.48
CA ASP A 770 17.47 4.04 8.34
C ASP A 770 17.70 3.62 9.80
N GLY A 771 17.46 4.56 10.73
CA GLY A 771 17.71 4.34 12.15
C GLY A 771 16.86 3.25 12.80
N ALA A 772 15.73 2.87 12.18
CA ALA A 772 14.84 1.81 12.66
C ALA A 772 15.06 0.46 11.96
N PHE A 773 16.01 0.35 11.02
CA PHE A 773 16.35 -0.94 10.42
C PHE A 773 16.77 -1.94 11.51
N ALA A 774 16.21 -3.14 11.49
CA ALA A 774 16.41 -4.10 12.59
C ALA A 774 16.65 -5.54 12.11
N GLY A 775 16.28 -5.87 10.87
CA GLY A 775 16.45 -7.20 10.29
C GLY A 775 17.91 -7.58 10.04
N ALA A 776 18.13 -8.85 9.71
CA ALA A 776 19.40 -9.32 9.18
C ALA A 776 19.64 -8.72 7.77
N LEU A 777 20.90 -8.54 7.40
CA LEU A 777 21.30 -8.15 6.04
C LEU A 777 22.04 -9.30 5.40
N LEU A 778 21.52 -9.79 4.28
CA LEU A 778 22.09 -10.87 3.48
C LEU A 778 22.37 -10.33 2.08
N ILE A 779 23.62 -10.40 1.62
CA ILE A 779 24.00 -10.02 0.26
C ILE A 779 24.72 -11.21 -0.37
N ASP A 780 24.26 -11.63 -1.54
CA ASP A 780 24.89 -12.70 -2.31
C ASP A 780 25.21 -12.16 -3.70
N GLY A 781 26.47 -12.18 -4.13
CA GLY A 781 26.86 -11.84 -5.49
C GLY A 781 26.28 -12.82 -6.51
N GLU A 782 26.09 -14.08 -6.09
CA GLU A 782 25.75 -15.21 -6.95
C GLU A 782 26.85 -15.58 -7.97
N THR A 783 26.60 -15.46 -9.28
CA THR A 783 27.59 -15.87 -10.29
C THR A 783 28.07 -14.67 -11.08
N GLY A 784 29.38 -14.46 -11.15
CA GLY A 784 29.88 -13.25 -11.78
C GLY A 784 31.20 -12.85 -11.17
N ASP A 785 31.66 -11.65 -11.52
CA ASP A 785 32.81 -11.01 -10.90
C ASP A 785 32.35 -9.90 -9.93
N ASP A 786 31.70 -10.28 -8.83
CA ASP A 786 30.91 -9.37 -7.98
C ASP A 786 31.73 -8.60 -6.95
N THR A 787 31.31 -7.37 -6.67
CA THR A 787 31.92 -6.50 -5.66
C THR A 787 30.90 -5.94 -4.69
N VAL A 788 31.08 -6.20 -3.40
CA VAL A 788 30.28 -5.60 -2.32
C VAL A 788 31.09 -4.52 -1.61
N ILE A 789 30.55 -3.30 -1.53
CA ILE A 789 31.15 -2.13 -0.91
C ILE A 789 30.34 -1.71 0.33
N LEU A 790 30.98 -1.74 1.49
CA LEU A 790 30.41 -1.32 2.78
C LEU A 790 30.92 0.08 3.14
N ASN A 791 30.07 1.09 2.94
CA ASN A 791 30.34 2.50 3.28
C ASN A 791 29.44 3.02 4.42
N ALA A 792 28.71 2.12 5.07
CA ALA A 792 27.86 2.41 6.22
C ALA A 792 27.80 1.20 7.15
N GLY A 793 27.37 1.45 8.38
CA GLY A 793 27.29 0.46 9.45
C GLY A 793 26.00 0.61 10.24
N HIS A 794 25.60 -0.45 10.92
CA HIS A 794 24.37 -0.48 11.70
C HIS A 794 24.42 -1.44 12.90
N VAL A 795 23.52 -1.21 13.87
CA VAL A 795 23.29 -2.11 15.00
C VAL A 795 22.10 -3.00 14.69
N LEU A 796 22.35 -4.28 14.43
CA LEU A 796 21.30 -5.25 14.11
C LEU A 796 20.58 -5.72 15.38
N ALA A 797 19.29 -6.07 15.26
CA ALA A 797 18.53 -6.55 16.41
C ALA A 797 19.06 -7.89 16.95
N ALA A 798 18.60 -8.28 18.14
CA ALA A 798 18.98 -9.55 18.75
C ALA A 798 18.71 -10.72 17.78
N ASP A 799 19.68 -11.64 17.71
CA ASP A 799 19.64 -12.84 16.87
C ASP A 799 19.66 -12.57 15.35
N ARG A 800 19.95 -11.33 14.91
CA ARG A 800 20.13 -10.95 13.50
C ARG A 800 21.60 -10.80 13.12
N GLY A 801 21.94 -11.26 11.91
CA GLY A 801 23.30 -11.30 11.41
C GLY A 801 23.53 -10.47 10.16
N LEU A 802 24.81 -10.33 9.81
CA LEU A 802 25.29 -9.82 8.53
C LEU A 802 25.91 -10.99 7.77
N GLY A 803 25.35 -11.35 6.61
CA GLY A 803 25.90 -12.37 5.72
C GLY A 803 26.22 -11.75 4.36
N ILE A 804 27.46 -11.87 3.89
CA ILE A 804 27.87 -11.38 2.58
C ILE A 804 28.67 -12.45 1.86
N ALA A 805 28.27 -12.79 0.64
CA ALA A 805 29.01 -13.61 -0.31
C ALA A 805 29.24 -12.82 -1.60
N ALA A 806 30.47 -12.78 -2.14
CA ALA A 806 30.80 -12.12 -3.42
C ALA A 806 32.21 -12.54 -3.91
N GLU A 807 32.70 -12.01 -5.02
CA GLU A 807 34.12 -12.16 -5.38
C GLU A 807 34.99 -11.23 -4.55
N SER A 808 34.60 -9.97 -4.39
CA SER A 808 35.35 -8.96 -3.64
C SER A 808 34.46 -8.25 -2.62
N ILE A 809 34.92 -8.12 -1.38
CA ILE A 809 34.25 -7.35 -0.33
C ILE A 809 35.20 -6.24 0.14
N VAL A 810 34.73 -4.99 0.13
CA VAL A 810 35.50 -3.82 0.55
C VAL A 810 34.73 -3.02 1.58
N GLY A 811 35.31 -2.76 2.75
CA GLY A 811 34.73 -1.91 3.80
C GLY A 811 35.64 -0.75 4.15
N ASP A 812 35.05 0.41 4.43
CA ASP A 812 35.75 1.62 4.89
C ASP A 812 35.55 1.85 6.40
N ALA A 813 35.95 3.04 6.89
CA ALA A 813 35.84 3.40 8.30
C ALA A 813 34.40 3.63 8.78
N ASN A 814 33.44 3.72 7.86
CA ASN A 814 32.01 3.83 8.14
C ASN A 814 31.32 2.46 8.22
N ALA A 815 31.98 1.38 7.77
CA ALA A 815 31.52 0.00 7.94
C ALA A 815 31.61 -0.43 9.42
N ILE A 816 30.64 0.00 10.22
CA ILE A 816 30.52 -0.24 11.66
C ILE A 816 29.31 -1.14 11.94
N PHE A 817 29.51 -2.46 12.01
CA PHE A 817 28.44 -3.42 12.26
C PHE A 817 28.50 -4.04 13.65
N SER A 818 27.36 -4.18 14.31
CA SER A 818 27.26 -4.87 15.60
C SER A 818 26.04 -5.79 15.66
N THR A 819 26.23 -7.02 16.11
CA THR A 819 25.16 -8.00 16.38
C THR A 819 25.06 -8.34 17.86
N SER A 820 23.87 -8.75 18.31
CA SER A 820 23.60 -9.21 19.68
C SER A 820 22.84 -10.54 19.69
N GLY A 821 22.79 -11.21 20.84
CA GLY A 821 22.23 -12.56 20.90
C GLY A 821 23.02 -13.53 20.00
N SER A 822 22.34 -14.44 19.29
CA SER A 822 22.96 -15.43 18.41
C SER A 822 23.35 -14.93 17.00
N GLY A 823 23.19 -13.63 16.71
CA GLY A 823 23.51 -13.09 15.38
C GLY A 823 25.01 -13.11 15.07
N SER A 824 25.40 -13.65 13.91
CA SER A 824 26.79 -13.73 13.43
C SER A 824 27.11 -12.67 12.38
N ILE A 825 28.40 -12.40 12.16
CA ILE A 825 28.89 -11.65 11.00
C ILE A 825 29.71 -12.61 10.14
N GLU A 826 29.28 -12.84 8.91
CA GLU A 826 29.88 -13.79 7.97
C GLU A 826 30.16 -13.08 6.66
N LEU A 827 31.45 -12.86 6.35
CA LEU A 827 31.89 -12.31 5.07
C LEU A 827 32.69 -13.39 4.33
N SER A 828 32.18 -13.84 3.19
CA SER A 828 32.83 -14.83 2.34
C SER A 828 33.13 -14.20 0.98
N ALA A 829 34.39 -14.17 0.56
CA ALA A 829 34.74 -13.67 -0.75
C ALA A 829 35.60 -14.64 -1.54
N SER A 830 35.32 -14.84 -2.82
CA SER A 830 36.14 -15.77 -3.61
C SER A 830 37.54 -15.21 -3.89
N ARG A 831 37.68 -13.89 -4.11
CA ARG A 831 38.93 -13.19 -4.44
C ARG A 831 39.55 -12.45 -3.25
N GLN A 832 38.85 -11.48 -2.66
CA GLN A 832 39.42 -10.67 -1.58
C GLN A 832 38.41 -10.09 -0.60
N ILE A 833 38.83 -9.91 0.65
CA ILE A 833 38.12 -9.11 1.67
C ILE A 833 39.07 -8.03 2.18
N VAL A 834 38.65 -6.78 2.11
CA VAL A 834 39.47 -5.60 2.45
C VAL A 834 38.70 -4.71 3.41
N LEU A 835 39.12 -4.63 4.67
CA LEU A 835 38.46 -3.81 5.68
C LEU A 835 39.42 -2.71 6.16
N THR A 836 39.16 -1.47 5.79
CA THR A 836 40.01 -0.31 6.11
C THR A 836 39.34 0.57 7.16
N GLY A 837 39.81 0.52 8.41
CA GLY A 837 39.23 1.27 9.52
C GLY A 837 37.86 0.79 10.00
N SER A 838 37.33 -0.30 9.40
CA SER A 838 36.01 -0.87 9.70
C SER A 838 35.94 -1.42 11.12
N GLN A 839 34.73 -1.52 11.66
CA GLN A 839 34.48 -2.03 13.01
C GLN A 839 33.38 -3.10 12.98
N LEU A 840 33.71 -4.35 13.30
CA LEU A 840 32.76 -5.44 13.35
C LEU A 840 32.67 -5.98 14.78
N SER A 841 31.47 -6.17 15.30
CA SER A 841 31.27 -6.68 16.65
C SER A 841 30.13 -7.68 16.77
N SER A 842 30.31 -8.73 17.57
CA SER A 842 29.30 -9.77 17.82
C SER A 842 29.30 -10.21 19.28
N GLU A 843 28.12 -10.31 19.90
CA GLU A 843 28.00 -10.69 21.31
C GLU A 843 28.06 -12.21 21.57
N HIS A 844 27.44 -13.06 20.74
CA HIS A 844 27.52 -14.52 20.86
C HIS A 844 27.57 -15.30 19.53
N GLY A 845 27.22 -14.71 18.39
CA GLY A 845 27.14 -15.42 17.10
C GLY A 845 28.48 -15.62 16.37
N GLY A 846 29.51 -14.86 16.72
CA GLY A 846 30.85 -14.96 16.12
C GLY A 846 31.07 -14.06 14.90
N ILE A 847 32.31 -13.99 14.44
CA ILE A 847 32.74 -13.23 13.26
C ILE A 847 33.59 -14.15 12.38
N THR A 848 33.13 -14.46 11.18
CA THR A 848 33.84 -15.32 10.22
C THR A 848 34.13 -14.54 8.95
N LEU A 849 35.41 -14.37 8.62
CA LEU A 849 35.86 -13.79 7.37
C LEU A 849 36.59 -14.87 6.57
N TRP A 850 36.16 -15.14 5.34
CA TRP A 850 36.63 -16.29 4.57
C TRP A 850 36.93 -15.94 3.12
N THR A 851 38.05 -16.43 2.57
CA THR A 851 38.29 -16.47 1.13
C THR A 851 38.76 -17.83 0.59
N ASP A 852 38.35 -18.21 -0.63
CA ASP A 852 38.51 -19.58 -1.16
C ASP A 852 39.21 -19.78 -2.53
N GLN A 853 39.39 -18.77 -3.40
CA GLN A 853 39.97 -18.98 -4.74
C GLN A 853 41.46 -18.64 -4.92
N PHE A 854 42.06 -19.37 -5.85
CA PHE A 854 43.40 -19.22 -6.43
C PHE A 854 43.33 -18.44 -7.77
N SER A 855 42.66 -17.28 -7.83
CA SER A 855 42.45 -16.60 -9.13
C SER A 855 43.72 -15.90 -9.64
N THR A 856 44.04 -16.08 -10.93
CA THR A 856 45.11 -15.31 -11.59
C THR A 856 44.69 -13.84 -11.69
N PRO A 857 45.58 -12.87 -11.42
CA PRO A 857 45.21 -11.46 -11.46
C PRO A 857 44.94 -11.02 -12.91
N GLU A 858 43.69 -11.02 -13.32
CA GLU A 858 43.21 -10.21 -14.45
C GLU A 858 42.24 -9.16 -13.91
N GLY A 859 42.75 -8.03 -13.42
CA GLY A 859 41.89 -6.88 -13.13
C GLY A 859 42.42 -5.93 -12.06
N SER A 860 42.70 -4.69 -12.45
CA SER A 860 42.97 -3.56 -11.55
C SER A 860 41.66 -2.94 -11.07
N GLY A 861 40.92 -3.66 -10.21
CA GLY A 861 39.69 -3.15 -9.59
C GLY A 861 39.97 -2.12 -8.47
N PRO A 862 39.01 -1.23 -8.14
CA PRO A 862 39.13 -0.30 -7.02
C PRO A 862 39.26 -1.07 -5.69
N GLY A 863 40.18 -0.64 -4.82
CA GLY A 863 40.40 -1.29 -3.53
C GLY A 863 41.27 -2.55 -3.56
N SER A 864 41.81 -2.94 -4.73
CA SER A 864 42.83 -3.99 -4.88
C SER A 864 43.98 -3.77 -3.90
N VAL A 865 43.93 -4.44 -2.76
CA VAL A 865 45.06 -4.57 -1.86
C VAL A 865 45.66 -5.95 -2.00
N ASP A 866 46.90 -5.98 -1.56
CA ASP A 866 47.91 -6.95 -1.88
C ASP A 866 47.80 -8.20 -0.97
N ALA A 867 46.58 -8.73 -0.73
CA ALA A 867 46.29 -9.94 0.07
C ALA A 867 44.88 -10.52 -0.19
N GLY A 868 44.65 -11.79 0.16
CA GLY A 868 43.31 -12.40 0.09
C GLY A 868 42.36 -11.88 1.17
N LEU A 869 42.84 -11.70 2.40
CA LEU A 869 42.11 -11.04 3.49
C LEU A 869 43.00 -9.96 4.11
N HIS A 870 42.59 -8.70 4.05
CA HIS A 870 43.35 -7.57 4.58
C HIS A 870 42.52 -6.73 5.55
N LEU A 871 42.97 -6.68 6.81
CA LEU A 871 42.47 -5.78 7.84
C LEU A 871 43.47 -4.63 8.02
N ASP A 872 43.08 -3.41 7.63
CA ASP A 872 43.92 -2.22 7.68
C ASP A 872 43.37 -1.17 8.66
N GLY A 873 43.90 -1.12 9.89
CA GLY A 873 43.35 -0.30 10.97
C GLY A 873 41.93 -0.71 11.42
N ALA A 874 41.46 -1.91 11.05
CA ALA A 874 40.13 -2.40 11.36
C ALA A 874 40.05 -3.00 12.78
N THR A 875 38.85 -3.01 13.37
CA THR A 875 38.58 -3.55 14.72
C THR A 875 37.54 -4.65 14.68
N LEU A 876 37.89 -5.84 15.16
CA LEU A 876 36.97 -6.96 15.34
C LEU A 876 36.77 -7.21 16.84
N THR A 877 35.52 -7.24 17.32
CA THR A 877 35.20 -7.45 18.74
C THR A 877 34.20 -8.58 18.93
N GLY A 878 34.61 -9.67 19.56
CA GLY A 878 33.73 -10.78 19.97
C GLY A 878 33.52 -10.76 21.48
N THR A 879 32.29 -10.85 21.96
CA THR A 879 32.03 -11.21 23.35
C THR A 879 31.36 -12.58 23.42
N GLY A 880 31.05 -13.07 24.62
CA GLY A 880 30.42 -14.38 24.81
C GLY A 880 31.28 -15.56 24.33
N LEU A 881 30.62 -16.59 23.78
CA LEU A 881 31.25 -17.84 23.30
C LEU A 881 31.52 -17.85 21.79
N GLY A 882 31.14 -16.80 21.06
CA GLY A 882 31.36 -16.73 19.61
C GLY A 882 32.85 -16.66 19.28
N ALA A 883 33.27 -17.40 18.26
CA ALA A 883 34.65 -17.36 17.77
C ALA A 883 34.84 -16.23 16.75
N ILE A 884 36.08 -15.75 16.62
CA ILE A 884 36.51 -14.94 15.47
C ILE A 884 37.39 -15.82 14.60
N GLU A 885 36.95 -16.12 13.39
CA GLU A 885 37.65 -16.98 12.44
C GLU A 885 37.99 -16.20 11.16
N LEU A 886 39.28 -16.10 10.87
CA LEU A 886 39.81 -15.45 9.67
C LEU A 886 40.48 -16.52 8.82
N ARG A 887 39.94 -16.80 7.63
CA ARG A 887 40.52 -17.76 6.70
C ARG A 887 40.76 -17.14 5.35
N SER A 888 41.94 -17.36 4.77
CA SER A 888 42.22 -16.89 3.43
C SER A 888 43.24 -17.75 2.68
N VAL A 889 43.13 -17.76 1.36
CA VAL A 889 44.16 -18.25 0.43
C VAL A 889 44.78 -17.04 -0.28
N GLY A 890 46.11 -16.89 -0.22
CA GLY A 890 46.84 -15.77 -0.79
C GLY A 890 47.03 -15.87 -2.31
N LEU A 891 47.19 -14.71 -2.95
CA LEU A 891 47.47 -14.58 -4.38
C LEU A 891 48.96 -14.88 -4.65
N PHE A 892 49.31 -15.35 -5.87
CA PHE A 892 50.64 -15.88 -6.26
C PHE A 892 51.88 -15.16 -5.65
N ASP A 893 51.83 -13.84 -5.49
CA ASP A 893 52.96 -13.05 -5.00
C ASP A 893 52.87 -12.61 -3.52
N ARG A 894 51.79 -12.89 -2.75
CA ARG A 894 51.51 -12.18 -1.48
C ARG A 894 50.73 -12.97 -0.42
N ALA A 895 50.57 -12.39 0.78
CA ALA A 895 50.04 -13.10 1.93
C ALA A 895 48.54 -13.44 1.88
N GLY A 896 48.14 -14.51 2.57
CA GLY A 896 46.74 -14.91 2.75
C GLY A 896 46.01 -13.94 3.66
N VAL A 897 46.34 -13.96 4.95
CA VAL A 897 45.74 -13.07 5.96
C VAL A 897 46.73 -11.96 6.35
N VAL A 898 46.30 -10.69 6.29
CA VAL A 898 47.11 -9.51 6.61
C VAL A 898 46.41 -8.59 7.61
N LEU A 899 47.09 -8.24 8.70
CA LEU A 899 46.66 -7.24 9.68
C LEU A 899 47.71 -6.11 9.75
N THR A 900 47.33 -4.87 9.45
CA THR A 900 48.25 -3.71 9.41
C THR A 900 47.69 -2.46 10.09
N ASN A 901 48.55 -1.44 10.25
CA ASN A 901 48.19 -0.07 10.65
C ASN A 901 47.33 0.07 11.92
N GLY A 902 47.55 -0.78 12.92
CA GLY A 902 46.82 -0.71 14.18
C GLY A 902 45.52 -1.51 14.21
N SER A 903 45.33 -2.46 13.28
CA SER A 903 44.23 -3.41 13.35
C SER A 903 44.17 -4.11 14.71
N SER A 904 42.96 -4.35 15.21
CA SER A 904 42.75 -4.96 16.53
C SER A 904 41.67 -6.04 16.51
N ILE A 905 41.96 -7.17 17.15
CA ILE A 905 41.00 -8.25 17.38
C ILE A 905 40.89 -8.44 18.89
N THR A 906 39.70 -8.21 19.45
CA THR A 906 39.42 -8.45 20.88
C THR A 906 38.34 -9.50 20.99
N SER A 907 38.54 -10.58 21.75
CA SER A 907 37.51 -11.62 21.92
C SER A 907 37.48 -12.23 23.31
N THR A 908 36.31 -12.53 23.87
CA THR A 908 36.23 -13.43 25.03
C THR A 908 36.23 -14.92 24.63
N GLY A 909 35.95 -15.21 23.35
CA GLY A 909 35.95 -16.55 22.74
C GLY A 909 37.26 -16.90 22.04
N GLU A 910 37.24 -17.94 21.21
CA GLU A 910 38.42 -18.35 20.41
C GLU A 910 38.68 -17.38 19.25
N VAL A 911 39.96 -17.20 18.90
CA VAL A 911 40.41 -16.44 17.73
C VAL A 911 41.29 -17.34 16.88
N SER A 912 40.90 -17.55 15.63
CA SER A 912 41.60 -18.42 14.68
C SER A 912 41.95 -17.64 13.42
N LEU A 913 43.23 -17.61 13.04
CA LEU A 913 43.71 -17.06 11.78
C LEU A 913 44.32 -18.20 10.97
N TYR A 914 43.88 -18.39 9.73
CA TYR A 914 44.37 -19.43 8.86
C TYR A 914 44.65 -18.86 7.47
N GLY A 915 45.92 -18.90 7.06
CA GLY A 915 46.37 -18.40 5.77
C GLY A 915 47.10 -19.47 4.96
N GLU A 916 46.65 -19.74 3.73
CA GLU A 916 47.35 -20.64 2.79
C GLU A 916 47.96 -19.85 1.61
N PHE A 917 49.12 -20.28 1.09
CA PHE A 917 49.76 -19.80 -0.15
C PHE A 917 50.15 -18.30 -0.23
N GLY A 918 51.29 -18.01 -0.88
CA GLY A 918 51.78 -16.65 -1.12
C GLY A 918 53.28 -16.64 -1.42
N SER A 919 53.87 -15.58 -1.99
CA SER A 919 55.34 -15.48 -2.10
C SER A 919 56.02 -14.86 -0.85
N GLU A 920 55.23 -14.22 0.03
CA GLU A 920 55.65 -13.57 1.29
C GLU A 920 55.39 -14.46 2.52
N ALA A 921 54.19 -14.40 3.13
CA ALA A 921 53.79 -15.16 4.33
C ALA A 921 52.36 -15.73 4.22
N GLY A 922 52.03 -16.86 4.85
CA GLY A 922 50.63 -17.31 4.95
C GLY A 922 49.76 -16.35 5.78
N VAL A 923 50.30 -15.91 6.92
CA VAL A 923 49.71 -14.88 7.79
C VAL A 923 50.74 -13.80 8.12
N LEU A 924 50.39 -12.52 7.93
CA LEU A 924 51.20 -11.34 8.25
C LEU A 924 50.47 -10.43 9.24
N ILE A 925 51.10 -10.11 10.36
CA ILE A 925 50.57 -9.20 11.38
C ILE A 925 51.62 -8.11 11.64
N GLU A 926 51.31 -6.86 11.32
CA GLU A 926 52.21 -5.71 11.50
C GLU A 926 51.52 -4.57 12.26
N GLY A 927 52.16 -4.09 13.33
CA GLY A 927 51.67 -2.95 14.13
C GLY A 927 50.27 -3.15 14.72
N SER A 928 49.84 -4.39 14.95
CA SER A 928 48.44 -4.77 15.24
C SER A 928 48.32 -5.54 16.57
N THR A 929 47.09 -5.72 17.07
CA THR A 929 46.84 -6.38 18.37
C THR A 929 45.79 -7.47 18.27
N ILE A 930 46.03 -8.61 18.93
CA ILE A 930 45.04 -9.67 19.19
C ILE A 930 44.99 -9.86 20.71
N ASP A 931 43.82 -9.71 21.33
CA ASP A 931 43.65 -9.82 22.79
C ASP A 931 42.41 -10.63 23.17
N THR A 932 42.62 -11.73 23.88
CA THR A 932 41.55 -12.56 24.45
C THR A 932 41.59 -12.68 25.97
N MET A 933 42.28 -11.78 26.67
CA MET A 933 42.51 -11.88 28.13
C MET A 933 41.30 -11.57 29.03
N ASP A 934 40.11 -11.30 28.48
CA ASP A 934 38.90 -11.01 29.25
C ASP A 934 38.22 -12.30 29.77
N GLN A 935 38.89 -12.94 30.74
CA GLN A 935 38.48 -13.97 31.71
C GLN A 935 37.80 -15.29 31.26
N LEU A 936 37.36 -15.46 30.02
CA LEU A 936 36.72 -16.72 29.55
C LEU A 936 37.68 -17.76 28.97
N GLY A 937 38.97 -17.46 28.88
CA GLY A 937 39.99 -18.43 28.48
C GLY A 937 40.10 -18.67 26.97
N GLY A 938 39.72 -17.70 26.14
CA GLY A 938 39.78 -17.78 24.68
C GLY A 938 41.17 -18.16 24.15
N GLN A 939 41.24 -19.24 23.37
CA GLN A 939 42.45 -19.66 22.69
C GLN A 939 42.72 -18.77 21.46
N VAL A 940 44.00 -18.54 21.17
CA VAL A 940 44.42 -17.94 19.89
C VAL A 940 45.17 -18.99 19.08
N THR A 941 44.70 -19.27 17.88
CA THR A 941 45.33 -20.19 16.93
C THR A 941 45.67 -19.45 15.64
N ILE A 942 46.91 -19.56 15.16
CA ILE A 942 47.36 -18.96 13.91
C ILE A 942 48.08 -20.02 13.10
N GLU A 943 47.57 -20.33 11.93
CA GLU A 943 48.10 -21.34 11.03
C GLU A 943 48.49 -20.73 9.69
N GLY A 944 49.72 -20.98 9.25
CA GLY A 944 50.26 -20.50 7.97
C GLY A 944 50.78 -21.66 7.13
N ILE A 945 50.17 -21.93 5.98
CA ILE A 945 50.44 -23.12 5.15
C ILE A 945 50.92 -22.71 3.75
N TRP A 946 52.02 -23.29 3.25
CA TRP A 946 52.51 -23.11 1.86
C TRP A 946 52.82 -21.65 1.43
N GLY A 947 53.11 -20.74 2.37
CA GLY A 947 53.69 -19.42 2.08
C GLY A 947 55.13 -19.52 1.52
N GLY A 948 55.56 -18.48 0.80
CA GLY A 948 56.78 -18.50 -0.01
C GLY A 948 58.04 -18.60 0.83
N ILE A 949 58.52 -17.44 1.32
CA ILE A 949 59.65 -17.42 2.26
C ILE A 949 59.22 -17.74 3.69
N ASP A 950 58.01 -17.36 4.13
CA ASP A 950 57.61 -17.54 5.52
C ASP A 950 56.21 -18.15 5.69
N GLY A 951 55.98 -18.88 6.79
CA GLY A 951 54.65 -19.39 7.15
C GLY A 951 53.80 -18.33 7.84
N ILE A 952 54.35 -17.70 8.89
CA ILE A 952 53.68 -16.68 9.72
C ILE A 952 54.71 -15.59 10.04
N GLN A 953 54.33 -14.31 9.89
CA GLN A 953 55.14 -13.13 10.22
C GLN A 953 54.40 -12.21 11.20
N VAL A 954 55.10 -11.75 12.27
CA VAL A 954 54.51 -10.87 13.31
C VAL A 954 55.48 -9.74 13.72
N PHE A 955 55.20 -8.51 13.29
CA PHE A 955 56.06 -7.33 13.47
C PHE A 955 55.39 -6.26 14.36
N ASN A 956 56.12 -5.69 15.33
CA ASN A 956 55.63 -4.60 16.22
C ASN A 956 54.20 -4.82 16.77
N SER A 957 53.82 -6.05 17.05
CA SER A 957 52.43 -6.44 17.34
C SER A 957 52.30 -7.11 18.72
N SER A 958 51.09 -7.15 19.26
CA SER A 958 50.81 -7.77 20.56
C SER A 958 49.75 -8.86 20.41
N ILE A 959 50.07 -10.11 20.76
CA ILE A 959 49.13 -11.23 20.76
C ILE A 959 49.03 -11.75 22.19
N LEU A 960 47.85 -11.63 22.79
CA LEU A 960 47.58 -11.86 24.19
C LEU A 960 46.43 -12.86 24.31
N ALA A 961 46.68 -14.09 24.74
CA ALA A 961 45.67 -15.13 24.85
C ALA A 961 45.18 -15.34 26.29
N GLY A 962 43.86 -15.36 26.50
CA GLY A 962 43.27 -15.81 27.77
C GLY A 962 43.39 -17.32 27.99
N GLY A 963 43.54 -18.11 26.92
CA GLY A 963 43.75 -19.56 26.91
C GLY A 963 45.13 -19.95 26.40
N ASP A 964 45.20 -20.99 25.55
CA ASP A 964 46.42 -21.36 24.83
C ASP A 964 46.71 -20.38 23.68
N LEU A 965 47.98 -20.25 23.31
CA LEU A 965 48.42 -19.54 22.10
C LEU A 965 49.15 -20.54 21.21
N LEU A 966 48.61 -20.87 20.05
CA LEU A 966 49.20 -21.79 19.08
C LEU A 966 49.52 -21.05 17.79
N LEU A 967 50.80 -21.02 17.39
CA LEU A 967 51.22 -20.62 16.05
C LEU A 967 51.85 -21.83 15.36
N GLU A 968 51.30 -22.24 14.23
CA GLU A 968 51.78 -23.42 13.47
C GLU A 968 52.01 -23.08 12.00
N GLY A 969 53.25 -23.24 11.54
CA GLY A 969 53.60 -23.19 10.11
C GLY A 969 53.86 -24.57 9.54
N ALA A 970 53.05 -24.99 8.57
CA ALA A 970 53.13 -26.31 7.93
C ALA A 970 53.46 -26.23 6.43
N GLU A 971 54.43 -27.03 5.98
CA GLU A 971 54.76 -27.26 4.56
C GLU A 971 55.05 -26.01 3.70
N SER A 972 55.73 -25.00 4.23
CA SER A 972 56.31 -23.93 3.42
C SER A 972 57.72 -24.34 2.95
N PHE A 973 58.17 -23.86 1.78
CA PHE A 973 59.53 -24.18 1.29
C PHE A 973 60.65 -23.62 2.19
N ILE A 974 60.29 -22.67 3.06
CA ILE A 974 61.06 -21.82 3.98
C ILE A 974 59.99 -21.36 5.03
N GLY A 975 60.23 -21.37 6.36
CA GLY A 975 59.12 -21.56 7.33
C GLY A 975 58.89 -20.47 8.36
N VAL A 976 58.64 -20.80 9.63
CA VAL A 976 58.11 -19.80 10.59
C VAL A 976 59.20 -18.79 10.98
N ASP A 977 59.43 -17.76 10.15
CA ASP A 977 60.20 -16.60 10.58
C ASP A 977 59.26 -15.63 11.31
N VAL A 978 59.17 -15.77 12.65
CA VAL A 978 58.69 -14.67 13.51
C VAL A 978 59.77 -13.58 13.52
N LEU A 979 60.08 -13.01 12.35
CA LEU A 979 61.15 -12.01 12.24
C LEU A 979 60.72 -10.75 12.98
N ASP A 980 61.57 -10.39 13.91
CA ASP A 980 61.36 -9.43 14.97
C ASP A 980 61.59 -7.98 14.54
N ILE A 981 60.77 -7.07 15.10
CA ILE A 981 61.24 -5.98 15.97
C ILE A 981 60.09 -5.71 16.99
N SER A 982 60.28 -5.96 18.28
CA SER A 982 59.43 -5.48 19.41
C SER A 982 58.05 -6.13 19.70
N SER A 983 57.69 -7.26 19.10
CA SER A 983 56.37 -7.91 19.33
C SER A 983 56.26 -8.60 20.71
N ARG A 984 55.05 -8.70 21.27
CA ARG A 984 54.74 -9.40 22.54
C ARG A 984 53.77 -10.55 22.30
N LEU A 985 54.13 -11.76 22.71
CA LEU A 985 53.29 -12.96 22.69
C LEU A 985 53.09 -13.43 24.13
N ASP A 986 51.85 -13.46 24.63
CA ASP A 986 51.55 -13.85 26.01
C ASP A 986 50.29 -14.71 26.06
N ALA A 987 50.19 -15.60 27.05
CA ALA A 987 49.03 -16.49 27.21
C ALA A 987 48.86 -16.93 28.67
N LEU A 988 47.64 -17.05 29.19
CA LEU A 988 47.43 -17.69 30.50
C LEU A 988 47.62 -19.23 30.44
N GLY A 989 47.39 -19.82 29.26
CA GLY A 989 47.63 -21.23 28.96
C GLY A 989 49.07 -21.50 28.53
N THR A 990 49.26 -22.37 27.54
CA THR A 990 50.55 -22.70 26.95
C THR A 990 50.78 -21.87 25.70
N VAL A 991 51.96 -21.25 25.56
CA VAL A 991 52.41 -20.68 24.29
C VAL A 991 53.14 -21.76 23.49
N THR A 992 52.58 -22.17 22.36
CA THR A 992 53.14 -23.18 21.46
C THR A 992 53.46 -22.55 20.12
N LEU A 993 54.74 -22.56 19.73
CA LEU A 993 55.18 -22.17 18.38
C LEU A 993 55.74 -23.41 17.68
N ARG A 994 55.25 -23.73 16.49
CA ARG A 994 55.70 -24.84 15.66
C ARG A 994 56.07 -24.36 14.26
N GLY A 995 57.29 -24.66 13.82
CA GLY A 995 57.74 -24.43 12.45
C GLY A 995 58.34 -25.69 11.86
N THR A 996 57.73 -26.24 10.82
CA THR A 996 58.20 -27.47 10.17
C THR A 996 58.74 -27.19 8.76
N GLN A 997 59.82 -27.87 8.35
CA GLN A 997 60.41 -27.81 7.00
C GLN A 997 60.81 -26.41 6.47
N SER A 998 61.37 -25.58 7.34
CA SER A 998 61.63 -24.16 7.10
C SER A 998 63.10 -23.81 6.76
N THR A 999 63.43 -22.53 6.51
CA THR A 999 64.85 -22.10 6.45
C THR A 999 65.46 -21.81 7.84
N PHE A 1000 64.71 -21.21 8.79
CA PHE A 1000 65.22 -20.88 10.14
C PHE A 1000 64.41 -21.46 11.32
N GLY A 1001 63.44 -22.33 11.05
CA GLY A 1001 62.63 -23.04 12.04
C GLY A 1001 61.65 -22.12 12.73
N ILE A 1002 62.14 -21.43 13.76
CA ILE A 1002 61.46 -20.37 14.51
C ILE A 1002 62.52 -19.29 14.78
N GLN A 1003 62.35 -18.08 14.27
CA GLN A 1003 63.18 -16.93 14.64
C GLN A 1003 62.38 -15.94 15.49
N PHE A 1004 62.91 -15.34 16.56
CA PHE A 1004 62.27 -14.22 17.26
C PHE A 1004 63.27 -13.36 18.07
N SER A 1005 62.95 -12.08 18.28
CA SER A 1005 63.67 -11.20 19.21
C SER A 1005 62.80 -10.27 20.08
N GLY A 1006 61.49 -10.49 20.06
CA GLY A 1006 60.52 -9.86 20.97
C GLY A 1006 60.42 -10.56 22.33
N VAL A 1007 59.24 -10.49 22.95
CA VAL A 1007 58.94 -11.11 24.25
C VAL A 1007 57.94 -12.24 24.09
N ILE A 1008 58.24 -13.41 24.65
CA ILE A 1008 57.35 -14.58 24.69
C ILE A 1008 57.09 -14.96 26.16
N GLY A 1009 55.82 -15.00 26.55
CA GLY A 1009 55.32 -15.42 27.86
C GLY A 1009 55.32 -14.32 28.94
N ASP A 1010 55.47 -14.72 30.21
CA ASP A 1010 55.14 -13.90 31.39
C ASP A 1010 56.00 -12.62 31.48
N PHE A 1011 55.46 -11.49 31.02
CA PHE A 1011 56.13 -10.19 31.14
C PHE A 1011 55.12 -9.07 31.46
N GLY A 1012 55.40 -8.23 32.47
CA GLY A 1012 54.61 -7.02 32.75
C GLY A 1012 53.44 -7.13 33.75
N GLY A 1013 53.33 -8.21 34.54
CA GLY A 1013 52.41 -8.28 35.69
C GLY A 1013 51.04 -8.93 35.43
N PHE A 1014 50.87 -9.60 34.30
CA PHE A 1014 49.73 -10.48 34.01
C PHE A 1014 49.93 -11.86 34.67
N ALA A 1015 48.86 -12.65 34.80
CA ALA A 1015 48.89 -13.91 35.55
C ALA A 1015 49.80 -14.97 34.90
N ALA A 1016 50.28 -15.92 35.73
CA ALA A 1016 51.27 -16.94 35.40
C ALA A 1016 50.81 -17.92 34.29
N ASN A 1017 51.55 -17.99 33.17
CA ASN A 1017 51.33 -18.94 32.09
C ASN A 1017 51.62 -20.41 32.48
N GLN A 1018 51.02 -21.37 31.76
CA GLN A 1018 51.18 -22.82 32.04
C GLN A 1018 52.44 -23.43 31.40
N GLY A 1019 53.04 -22.77 30.42
CA GLY A 1019 54.31 -23.18 29.82
C GLY A 1019 54.58 -22.52 28.46
N VAL A 1020 55.78 -22.73 27.94
CA VAL A 1020 56.20 -22.32 26.59
C VAL A 1020 56.79 -23.54 25.88
N VAL A 1021 56.30 -23.84 24.68
CA VAL A 1021 56.75 -24.93 23.82
C VAL A 1021 57.14 -24.37 22.45
N LEU A 1022 58.40 -24.52 22.08
CA LEU A 1022 58.94 -24.11 20.78
C LEU A 1022 59.44 -25.36 20.06
N GLU A 1023 58.93 -25.66 18.87
CA GLU A 1023 59.35 -26.82 18.06
C GLU A 1023 59.67 -26.36 16.64
N GLY A 1024 60.95 -26.29 16.30
CA GLY A 1024 61.39 -25.78 15.00
C GLY A 1024 62.28 -26.77 14.24
N GLU A 1025 61.99 -26.96 12.96
CA GLU A 1025 62.76 -27.78 12.03
C GLU A 1025 63.19 -26.95 10.80
N SER A 1026 64.51 -26.88 10.58
CA SER A 1026 65.15 -26.22 9.44
C SER A 1026 65.74 -27.23 8.45
N ILE A 1027 65.47 -27.04 7.15
CA ILE A 1027 65.92 -27.89 6.03
C ILE A 1027 67.09 -27.30 5.20
N GLY A 1028 67.58 -26.11 5.56
CA GLY A 1028 68.82 -25.53 4.99
C GLY A 1028 68.77 -25.16 3.51
N ALA A 1029 67.62 -24.70 2.99
CA ALA A 1029 67.38 -24.46 1.56
C ALA A 1029 67.72 -23.03 1.05
N GLY A 1030 68.38 -22.18 1.83
CA GLY A 1030 68.67 -20.79 1.44
C GLY A 1030 69.76 -20.61 0.36
N TRP A 1031 69.55 -19.64 -0.55
CA TRP A 1031 70.51 -19.22 -1.60
C TRP A 1031 71.76 -18.48 -1.08
N ASN A 1032 71.84 -18.18 0.23
CA ASN A 1032 72.91 -17.39 0.83
C ASN A 1032 73.83 -18.25 1.75
N PRO A 1033 75.05 -18.59 1.33
CA PRO A 1033 75.98 -19.44 2.10
C PRO A 1033 76.63 -18.76 3.32
N ALA A 1034 76.22 -17.53 3.68
CA ALA A 1034 76.78 -16.75 4.78
C ALA A 1034 75.89 -16.62 6.03
N MET A 1035 74.69 -17.21 6.04
CA MET A 1035 73.74 -17.15 7.16
C MET A 1035 73.83 -18.43 8.02
N GLU A 1036 73.83 -18.29 9.36
CA GLU A 1036 73.72 -19.43 10.28
C GLU A 1036 72.31 -20.04 10.19
N THR A 1037 72.19 -21.34 9.88
CA THR A 1037 70.88 -22.03 9.87
C THR A 1037 70.66 -22.76 11.18
N ALA A 1038 69.56 -22.49 11.88
CA ALA A 1038 69.14 -23.23 13.07
C ALA A 1038 67.64 -23.58 13.05
N GLY A 1039 67.24 -24.55 13.88
CA GLY A 1039 65.84 -24.93 14.06
C GLY A 1039 65.09 -23.96 14.99
N VAL A 1040 65.78 -23.27 15.91
CA VAL A 1040 65.21 -22.11 16.63
C VAL A 1040 66.33 -21.09 16.83
N VAL A 1041 66.04 -19.82 16.51
CA VAL A 1041 66.89 -18.65 16.70
C VAL A 1041 66.19 -17.64 17.59
N SER A 1042 66.84 -17.24 18.68
CA SER A 1042 66.29 -16.31 19.67
C SER A 1042 67.29 -15.24 20.10
N ASP A 1043 66.97 -14.00 19.76
CA ASP A 1043 67.66 -12.78 20.24
C ASP A 1043 66.79 -12.00 21.28
N GLY A 1044 65.64 -12.57 21.67
CA GLY A 1044 64.61 -11.98 22.53
C GLY A 1044 64.54 -12.58 23.95
N ILE A 1045 63.42 -12.34 24.64
CA ILE A 1045 63.18 -12.83 26.00
C ILE A 1045 62.08 -13.90 25.99
N ILE A 1046 62.41 -15.11 26.45
CA ILE A 1046 61.41 -16.13 26.82
C ILE A 1046 61.21 -16.12 28.33
N SER A 1047 59.98 -15.94 28.80
CA SER A 1047 59.64 -15.98 30.22
C SER A 1047 58.45 -16.89 30.47
N SER A 1048 58.52 -17.71 31.51
CA SER A 1048 57.41 -18.59 31.88
C SER A 1048 57.45 -18.91 33.36
N SER A 1049 56.29 -18.94 34.00
CA SER A 1049 56.10 -19.53 35.33
C SER A 1049 55.93 -21.05 35.27
N GLY A 1050 55.47 -21.57 34.14
CA GLY A 1050 55.42 -22.98 33.77
C GLY A 1050 56.74 -23.55 33.20
N ALA A 1051 56.65 -24.70 32.51
CA ALA A 1051 57.80 -25.34 31.88
C ALA A 1051 58.12 -24.72 30.52
N ILE A 1052 59.42 -24.58 30.21
CA ILE A 1052 59.90 -24.11 28.90
C ILE A 1052 60.53 -25.31 28.19
N THR A 1053 59.98 -25.69 27.04
CA THR A 1053 60.53 -26.75 26.17
C THR A 1053 60.85 -26.15 24.82
N VAL A 1054 62.11 -26.25 24.40
CA VAL A 1054 62.55 -25.80 23.08
C VAL A 1054 63.21 -26.97 22.37
N THR A 1055 62.64 -27.40 21.25
CA THR A 1055 63.20 -28.41 20.36
C THR A 1055 63.55 -27.77 19.03
N GLY A 1056 64.77 -28.02 18.56
CA GLY A 1056 65.29 -27.44 17.33
C GLY A 1056 66.06 -28.48 16.53
N THR A 1057 65.70 -28.67 15.26
CA THR A 1057 66.47 -29.51 14.32
C THR A 1057 66.98 -28.64 13.17
N GLY A 1058 68.28 -28.69 12.89
CA GLY A 1058 68.94 -27.92 11.83
C GLY A 1058 69.70 -28.82 10.86
N MET A 1059 69.19 -28.99 9.63
CA MET A 1059 69.85 -29.75 8.56
C MET A 1059 70.55 -28.82 7.57
N GLY A 1060 71.87 -29.01 7.36
CA GLY A 1060 72.65 -28.23 6.40
C GLY A 1060 73.23 -29.08 5.26
N LYS A 1061 73.46 -28.47 4.10
CA LYS A 1061 74.30 -29.06 3.03
C LYS A 1061 75.77 -29.07 3.47
N SER A 1062 76.48 -30.16 3.15
CA SER A 1062 77.93 -30.32 3.36
C SER A 1062 78.71 -29.14 2.77
N GLY A 1063 79.17 -28.21 3.61
CA GLY A 1063 80.02 -27.08 3.21
C GLY A 1063 79.81 -25.75 3.95
N ILE A 1064 78.79 -25.63 4.81
CA ILE A 1064 78.56 -24.45 5.66
C ILE A 1064 79.05 -24.77 7.09
N THR A 1065 79.83 -23.86 7.70
CA THR A 1065 80.57 -24.08 8.96
C THR A 1065 80.02 -23.26 10.14
N THR A 1066 78.71 -23.02 10.18
CA THR A 1066 78.05 -22.37 11.33
C THR A 1066 76.61 -22.88 11.57
N ASN A 1067 76.38 -24.20 11.57
CA ASN A 1067 75.01 -24.77 11.68
C ASN A 1067 74.68 -25.25 13.10
N SER A 1068 73.70 -24.63 13.77
CA SER A 1068 73.26 -24.98 15.14
C SER A 1068 71.87 -25.61 15.13
N GLY A 1069 71.52 -26.48 16.09
CA GLY A 1069 70.14 -26.93 16.29
C GLY A 1069 69.29 -25.85 17.00
N LEU A 1070 69.88 -25.17 17.99
CA LEU A 1070 69.29 -24.06 18.76
C LEU A 1070 70.32 -22.92 18.94
N LEU A 1071 69.91 -21.66 18.76
CA LEU A 1071 70.66 -20.43 19.07
C LEU A 1071 69.78 -19.57 20.00
N ILE A 1072 70.13 -19.44 21.29
CA ILE A 1072 69.28 -18.75 22.28
C ILE A 1072 70.10 -17.76 23.11
N SER A 1073 69.54 -16.57 23.32
CA SER A 1073 70.15 -15.51 24.14
C SER A 1073 69.53 -15.40 25.54
N ASN A 1074 68.23 -15.16 25.76
CA ASN A 1074 67.73 -14.91 27.13
C ASN A 1074 66.45 -15.69 27.49
N PHE A 1075 66.47 -16.36 28.65
CA PHE A 1075 65.24 -16.94 29.21
C PHE A 1075 65.17 -16.94 30.75
N SER A 1076 63.94 -16.84 31.26
CA SER A 1076 63.62 -16.82 32.68
C SER A 1076 62.42 -17.71 33.00
N GLY A 1077 62.68 -18.91 33.53
CA GLY A 1077 61.65 -19.82 34.04
C GLY A 1077 61.46 -19.65 35.55
N ALA A 1078 60.47 -18.89 36.01
CA ALA A 1078 60.33 -18.53 37.43
C ALA A 1078 59.86 -19.68 38.34
N GLY A 1079 59.30 -20.76 37.78
CA GLY A 1079 58.77 -21.89 38.54
C GLY A 1079 58.91 -23.29 37.91
N GLY A 1080 59.21 -23.42 36.62
CA GLY A 1080 59.22 -24.71 35.90
C GLY A 1080 60.59 -25.23 35.45
N THR A 1081 60.57 -26.40 34.81
CA THR A 1081 61.72 -27.04 34.16
C THR A 1081 61.99 -26.37 32.82
N VAL A 1082 63.26 -26.09 32.50
CA VAL A 1082 63.69 -25.65 31.16
C VAL A 1082 64.39 -26.81 30.47
N SER A 1083 63.90 -27.23 29.30
CA SER A 1083 64.46 -28.30 28.48
C SER A 1083 64.79 -27.78 27.09
N LEU A 1084 66.07 -27.74 26.74
CA LEU A 1084 66.56 -27.37 25.42
C LEU A 1084 67.10 -28.62 24.73
N VAL A 1085 66.51 -29.00 23.59
CA VAL A 1085 66.90 -30.17 22.80
C VAL A 1085 67.24 -29.71 21.38
N GLY A 1086 68.53 -29.73 21.03
CA GLY A 1086 69.01 -29.28 19.73
C GLY A 1086 69.70 -30.39 18.95
N VAL A 1087 69.32 -30.60 17.68
CA VAL A 1087 70.00 -31.51 16.75
C VAL A 1087 70.48 -30.70 15.55
N GLY A 1088 71.79 -30.54 15.40
CA GLY A 1088 72.37 -29.75 14.30
C GLY A 1088 73.51 -30.47 13.59
N THR A 1089 73.82 -30.01 12.38
CA THR A 1089 74.94 -30.59 11.60
C THR A 1089 76.32 -30.25 12.18
N GLU A 1090 76.48 -29.13 12.89
CA GLU A 1090 77.74 -28.72 13.50
C GLU A 1090 77.65 -28.52 15.02
N ARG A 1091 76.63 -27.80 15.52
CA ARG A 1091 76.32 -27.62 16.94
C ARG A 1091 74.91 -28.13 17.27
N GLY A 1092 74.72 -28.81 18.39
CA GLY A 1092 73.38 -29.18 18.87
C GLY A 1092 72.66 -27.99 19.50
N VAL A 1093 73.15 -27.50 20.64
CA VAL A 1093 72.65 -26.30 21.33
C VAL A 1093 73.78 -25.28 21.46
N TYR A 1094 73.53 -24.03 21.09
CA TYR A 1094 74.48 -22.93 21.23
C TYR A 1094 73.84 -21.77 22.01
N LEU A 1095 74.45 -21.41 23.14
CA LEU A 1095 74.05 -20.27 23.95
C LEU A 1095 74.95 -19.08 23.60
N GLY A 1096 74.36 -17.93 23.28
CA GLY A 1096 75.12 -16.74 22.86
C GLY A 1096 76.04 -16.18 23.96
N ASP A 1097 77.03 -15.36 23.58
CA ASP A 1097 78.07 -14.82 24.47
C ASP A 1097 77.54 -13.94 25.63
N MET A 1098 76.28 -13.48 25.56
CA MET A 1098 75.60 -12.67 26.58
C MET A 1098 74.33 -13.34 27.13
N ALA A 1099 74.22 -14.65 27.04
CA ALA A 1099 73.01 -15.34 27.42
C ALA A 1099 72.79 -15.41 28.94
N GLU A 1100 71.65 -14.91 29.44
CA GLU A 1100 71.22 -15.10 30.82
C GLU A 1100 70.17 -16.23 30.92
N LEU A 1101 70.52 -17.28 31.65
CA LEU A 1101 69.70 -18.48 31.85
C LEU A 1101 69.24 -18.56 33.30
N TRP A 1102 67.94 -18.47 33.53
CA TRP A 1102 67.36 -18.68 34.86
C TRP A 1102 66.26 -19.74 34.81
N ALA A 1103 66.38 -20.75 35.68
CA ALA A 1103 65.40 -21.81 35.87
C ALA A 1103 65.12 -21.99 37.36
N GLY A 1104 63.86 -21.83 37.77
CA GLY A 1104 63.37 -22.10 39.12
C GLY A 1104 63.30 -23.60 39.43
N GLY A 1105 63.19 -24.44 38.39
CA GLY A 1105 63.21 -25.91 38.45
C GLY A 1105 64.49 -26.54 37.89
N ALA A 1106 64.37 -27.66 37.16
CA ALA A 1106 65.51 -28.32 36.53
C ALA A 1106 65.88 -27.64 35.18
N LEU A 1107 67.18 -27.54 34.89
CA LEU A 1107 67.68 -27.15 33.58
C LEU A 1107 68.25 -28.40 32.87
N SER A 1108 67.70 -28.74 31.72
CA SER A 1108 68.13 -29.85 30.86
C SER A 1108 68.60 -29.31 29.51
N LEU A 1109 69.84 -29.66 29.14
CA LEU A 1109 70.44 -29.30 27.86
C LEU A 1109 70.85 -30.59 27.15
N GLU A 1110 70.21 -30.90 26.04
CA GLU A 1110 70.52 -32.07 25.22
C GLU A 1110 70.86 -31.61 23.80
N GLY A 1111 72.10 -31.83 23.39
CA GLY A 1111 72.60 -31.37 22.11
C GLY A 1111 73.28 -32.48 21.33
N GLN A 1112 72.84 -32.71 20.09
CA GLN A 1112 73.49 -33.60 19.13
C GLN A 1112 74.04 -32.78 17.96
N GLY A 1113 75.37 -32.66 17.88
CA GLY A 1113 76.05 -31.90 16.83
C GLY A 1113 77.26 -32.65 16.28
N GLY A 1114 77.65 -32.35 15.04
CA GLY A 1114 78.82 -32.97 14.39
C GLY A 1114 80.17 -32.58 15.01
N SER A 1115 80.27 -31.35 15.56
CA SER A 1115 81.51 -30.83 16.19
C SER A 1115 81.33 -30.48 17.68
N GLU A 1116 80.16 -29.97 18.08
CA GLU A 1116 79.85 -29.56 19.46
C GLU A 1116 78.42 -30.01 19.82
N GLY A 1117 78.24 -30.70 20.95
CA GLY A 1117 76.89 -31.08 21.42
C GLY A 1117 76.14 -29.88 21.99
N VAL A 1118 76.66 -29.31 23.06
CA VAL A 1118 76.19 -28.07 23.71
C VAL A 1118 77.38 -27.13 23.85
N ARG A 1119 77.24 -25.85 23.51
CA ARG A 1119 78.30 -24.83 23.62
C ARG A 1119 77.83 -23.61 24.40
#